data_AF-A0A1V6CSS9-F1
#
_entry.id   AF-A0A1V6CSS9-F1
#
_cell.length_a   1.000
_cell.length_b   1.000
_cell.length_c   1.000
_cell.angle_alpha   90.00
_cell.angle_beta   90.00
_cell.angle_gamma   90.00
#
_symmetry.space_group_name_H-M   'P 1'
#
loop_
_entity.id
_entity.type
_entity.pdbx_description
1 polymer ?
#
loop_
_entity_poly.entity_id
_entity_poly.type
_entity_poly.pdbx_seq_one_letter_code
_entity_poly.pdbx_strand_id
1 'polypeptide(L)'
;MAINTKTPEGVEVLDPMFSRLASAASAVLALGGAALVVILALVSKLNLGGGAYVLGWLVLLGIVVGASVQLLRGQVWAQRFLLIFWMLVALAALLLVLGSLLWSLPAWWPAELAVGWVILPALLVSAGVVALLTRASPPNTRLRYGTFSLVSAGIVLALMIVVNFIAQDMPVRKDFESLGSYRISERTVAILKGVEQPVTVTVVYTSQDEKRKGEEFAPRVLEQLQEMKFRLRQLRRDATMEIVNVTTDSQKAALLRRIREKMAGQATGHVQLLRSIDNRAETLTRDLQAELKAWQELPADSYVRMWSLSADIQLVLKELARQVGALREKVQSETQGSALTDYAGLVKDVQTTVEETQAPLERIGELMATLSKIPPEVAKNAKGVQESLAKSDKAVQAMQQALGGDKAVPAAEAAKALKQFAQSAQAAQDQLLNTAEKLANVGGKDGREALGASEVWVYQRMDLTTLYAALSQAAGQLAEQADALVSRLTPEALVEQIQALRPHAAGLVQTVTGAGKAANAALEQLSKADPGSQKLLARAEGKKLFEKITAPLQAILDEIKKLPELKEDNVVRELGQENVVIIEVGNKVKVATFDEVYPVRLREQGMPAGGENEKRVFNGGSAIASKILSMTRKPFATVLMTYLGPDPMMMRMRGGGGITPAAFSTLRRRLEEANFEVGEWELSQDKPKGVWVCGACGHVESNAADAPEKCKQCGAEKRFEKRPQVLLVLPPNPPSPPMGMGAPPPPSFGPQQVEKIKAAIDAGTPAVFLAHYNWPSMMGPPAAYPLNAYLKSEWGLECRTDFRLIPGEPDERVPDAYKINLIAFTYMPISSFTDQAIGEPLQGQKTVWNNACPVTPTAPPPGVDVQPVLVVPEGRRNIWATQNLIGLIQRIRSQPGTLIRPEEKDQRTPLTLVAAASRDATKQPGPDSQPASQATSQPAVSPARIVVAGVGQSFLDGYLDEPMPVVGAKTQFDVTDPPLANADLIINSAYWLSGNVDYIASGPVQVKPVNVPADTRQWLWLLCVIGLPAAVVAIGVLVLVARRA
;
A
#
# COMPACT_ATOMS: atom_id res chain seq x y z
N MET A 1 -96.36 30.83 1.28
CA MET A 1 -96.27 32.15 1.96
C MET A 1 -94.83 32.62 1.89
N ALA A 2 -94.52 33.42 0.87
CA ALA A 2 -93.22 34.05 0.66
C ALA A 2 -93.40 35.54 0.92
N ILE A 3 -92.90 36.03 2.06
CA ILE A 3 -92.84 37.46 2.35
C ILE A 3 -91.56 37.99 1.72
N ASN A 4 -91.72 38.68 0.60
CA ASN A 4 -90.68 39.37 -0.14
C ASN A 4 -90.44 40.74 0.51
N THR A 5 -89.54 40.80 1.50
CA THR A 5 -89.02 42.08 1.99
C THR A 5 -87.81 42.49 1.15
N LYS A 6 -88.03 43.39 0.18
CA LYS A 6 -86.97 44.25 -0.33
C LYS A 6 -86.49 45.13 0.83
N THR A 7 -85.40 44.73 1.48
CA THR A 7 -84.60 45.64 2.31
C THR A 7 -84.02 46.74 1.41
N PRO A 8 -83.88 47.98 1.90
CA PRO A 8 -83.26 49.06 1.12
C PRO A 8 -81.87 48.62 0.67
N GLU A 9 -81.62 48.67 -0.64
CA GLU A 9 -80.36 48.30 -1.27
C GLU A 9 -79.21 49.05 -0.62
N GLY A 10 -78.26 48.32 -0.02
CA GLY A 10 -76.93 48.83 0.31
C GLY A 10 -76.53 48.90 1.78
N VAL A 11 -77.40 48.61 2.76
CA VAL A 11 -76.99 48.60 4.18
C VAL A 11 -76.48 47.21 4.58
N GLU A 12 -75.16 47.04 4.62
CA GLU A 12 -74.51 45.82 5.16
C GLU A 12 -74.83 45.67 6.65
N VAL A 13 -75.69 44.72 7.01
CA VAL A 13 -76.01 44.41 8.42
C VAL A 13 -75.00 43.37 8.94
N LEU A 14 -74.24 43.75 9.97
CA LEU A 14 -73.29 42.87 10.65
C LEU A 14 -74.01 41.86 11.54
N ASP A 15 -73.42 40.67 11.66
CA ASP A 15 -73.90 39.73 12.68
C ASP A 15 -73.61 40.32 14.08
N PRO A 16 -74.65 40.58 14.90
CA PRO A 16 -74.50 41.28 16.17
C PRO A 16 -73.74 40.45 17.21
N MET A 17 -73.75 39.12 17.10
CA MET A 17 -73.05 38.25 18.04
C MET A 17 -71.54 38.28 17.78
N PHE A 18 -71.15 38.05 16.52
CA PHE A 18 -69.73 37.99 16.15
C PHE A 18 -69.07 39.38 16.16
N SER A 19 -69.78 40.45 15.81
CA SER A 19 -69.25 41.82 15.89
C SER A 19 -68.95 42.23 17.33
N ARG A 20 -69.82 41.86 18.30
CA ARG A 20 -69.60 42.13 19.72
C ARG A 20 -68.41 41.35 20.28
N LEU A 21 -68.29 40.07 19.94
CA LEU A 21 -67.15 39.24 20.32
C LEU A 21 -65.83 39.77 19.72
N ALA A 22 -65.83 40.09 18.43
CA ALA A 22 -64.66 40.63 17.74
C ALA A 22 -64.21 41.98 18.31
N SER A 23 -65.18 42.85 18.63
CA SER A 23 -64.90 44.12 19.29
C SER A 23 -64.32 43.92 20.69
N ALA A 24 -64.93 43.08 21.52
CA ALA A 24 -64.46 42.84 22.88
C ALA A 24 -63.02 42.28 22.86
N ALA A 25 -62.76 41.30 21.99
CA ALA A 25 -61.42 40.78 21.79
C ALA A 25 -60.43 41.86 21.33
N SER A 26 -60.78 42.65 20.30
CA SER A 26 -59.92 43.73 19.78
C SER A 26 -59.58 44.77 20.84
N ALA A 27 -60.55 45.18 21.66
CA ALA A 27 -60.35 46.16 22.72
C ALA A 27 -59.44 45.62 23.83
N VAL A 28 -59.70 44.39 24.30
CA VAL A 28 -58.90 43.74 25.35
C VAL A 28 -57.44 43.58 24.89
N LEU A 29 -57.23 43.17 23.65
CA LEU A 29 -55.89 42.99 23.10
C LEU A 29 -55.16 44.30 22.86
N ALA A 30 -55.87 45.34 22.41
CA ALA A 30 -55.27 46.65 22.25
C ALA A 30 -54.85 47.26 23.60
N LEU A 31 -55.67 47.08 24.65
CA LEU A 31 -55.34 47.50 26.01
C LEU A 31 -54.19 46.69 26.62
N GLY A 32 -54.19 45.37 26.43
CA GLY A 32 -53.10 44.50 26.86
C GLY A 32 -51.79 44.83 26.15
N GLY A 33 -51.84 45.07 24.84
CA GLY A 33 -50.69 45.54 24.05
C GLY A 33 -50.18 46.89 24.52
N ALA A 34 -51.06 47.83 24.86
CA ALA A 34 -50.68 49.16 25.35
C ALA A 34 -49.97 49.04 26.71
N ALA A 35 -50.50 48.21 27.62
CA ALA A 35 -49.85 47.91 28.88
C ALA A 35 -48.47 47.28 28.68
N LEU A 36 -48.34 46.33 27.75
CA LEU A 36 -47.07 45.68 27.43
C LEU A 36 -46.04 46.68 26.87
N VAL A 37 -46.46 47.57 25.96
CA VAL A 37 -45.58 48.62 25.40
C VAL A 37 -45.07 49.54 26.50
N VAL A 38 -45.93 49.91 27.47
CA VAL A 38 -45.52 50.71 28.64
C VAL A 38 -44.54 49.95 29.53
N ILE A 39 -44.81 48.67 29.83
CA ILE A 39 -43.92 47.83 30.63
C ILE A 39 -42.55 47.69 29.95
N LEU A 40 -42.52 47.40 28.66
CA LEU A 40 -41.28 47.29 27.89
C LEU A 40 -40.52 48.62 27.86
N ALA A 41 -41.21 49.74 27.73
CA ALA A 41 -40.60 51.06 27.78
C ALA A 41 -39.95 51.38 29.13
N LEU A 42 -40.60 50.97 30.24
CA LEU A 42 -40.08 51.13 31.60
C LEU A 42 -38.85 50.25 31.86
N VAL A 43 -38.83 49.04 31.31
CA VAL A 43 -37.72 48.08 31.51
C VAL A 43 -36.50 48.44 30.64
N SER A 44 -36.70 48.93 29.43
CA SER A 44 -35.62 49.09 28.43
C SER A 44 -34.80 50.39 28.52
N LYS A 45 -35.06 51.27 29.50
CA LYS A 45 -34.37 52.58 29.67
C LYS A 45 -34.22 53.34 28.33
N LEU A 46 -35.32 53.50 27.61
CA LEU A 46 -35.31 54.08 26.26
C LEU A 46 -34.79 55.52 26.25
N ASN A 47 -33.99 55.84 25.23
CA ASN A 47 -33.57 57.19 24.88
C ASN A 47 -34.74 58.00 24.26
N LEU A 48 -34.56 59.31 24.07
CA LEU A 48 -35.60 60.22 23.54
C LEU A 48 -36.26 59.73 22.23
N GLY A 49 -35.51 59.02 21.37
CA GLY A 49 -36.06 58.40 20.16
C GLY A 49 -37.02 57.24 20.43
N GLY A 50 -36.78 56.45 21.48
CA GLY A 50 -37.68 55.37 21.89
C GLY A 50 -39.00 55.87 22.49
N GLY A 51 -38.99 57.04 23.13
CA GLY A 51 -40.20 57.66 23.68
C GLY A 51 -41.25 58.01 22.62
N ALA A 52 -40.81 58.54 21.47
CA ALA A 52 -41.71 58.84 20.34
C ALA A 52 -42.33 57.56 19.74
N TYR A 53 -41.57 56.46 19.69
CA TYR A 53 -42.05 55.18 19.20
C TYR A 53 -43.10 54.56 20.12
N VAL A 54 -42.86 54.59 21.44
CA VAL A 54 -43.81 54.16 22.47
C VAL A 54 -45.11 54.96 22.38
N LEU A 55 -45.01 56.29 22.25
CA LEU A 55 -46.17 57.16 22.09
C LEU A 55 -46.96 56.82 20.82
N GLY A 56 -46.27 56.59 19.69
CA GLY A 56 -46.90 56.19 18.44
C GLY A 56 -47.70 54.90 18.55
N TRP A 57 -47.15 53.87 19.24
CA TRP A 57 -47.88 52.62 19.49
C TRP A 57 -49.08 52.80 20.41
N LEU A 58 -48.96 53.60 21.48
CA LEU A 58 -50.07 53.88 22.38
C LEU A 58 -51.21 54.60 21.67
N VAL A 59 -50.89 55.57 20.79
CA VAL A 59 -51.88 56.25 19.95
C VAL A 59 -52.57 55.26 19.01
N LEU A 60 -51.81 54.43 18.31
CA LEU A 60 -52.34 53.44 17.38
C LEU A 60 -53.27 52.44 18.09
N LEU A 61 -52.87 51.92 19.25
CA LEU A 61 -53.70 51.00 20.04
C LEU A 61 -54.94 51.71 20.62
N GLY A 62 -54.83 52.99 20.98
CA GLY A 62 -55.98 53.83 21.33
C GLY A 62 -57.00 53.95 20.20
N ILE A 63 -56.54 54.11 18.95
CA ILE A 63 -57.41 54.11 17.76
C ILE A 63 -58.12 52.76 17.60
N VAL A 64 -57.45 51.63 17.85
CA VAL A 64 -58.04 50.29 17.80
C VAL A 64 -59.11 50.09 18.88
N VAL A 65 -58.89 50.58 20.10
CA VAL A 65 -59.92 50.59 21.16
C VAL A 65 -61.12 51.43 20.73
N GLY A 66 -60.89 52.63 20.17
CA GLY A 66 -61.94 53.49 19.65
C GLY A 66 -62.75 52.83 18.53
N ALA A 67 -62.09 52.20 17.56
CA ALA A 67 -62.75 51.45 16.50
C ALA A 67 -63.53 50.25 17.06
N SER A 68 -63.04 49.57 18.10
CA SER A 68 -63.77 48.50 18.77
C SER A 68 -65.09 49.01 19.36
N VAL A 69 -65.06 50.11 20.11
CA VAL A 69 -66.30 50.73 20.63
C VAL A 69 -67.28 51.11 19.52
N GLN A 70 -66.79 51.60 18.37
CA GLN A 70 -67.65 51.90 17.22
C GLN A 70 -68.22 50.63 16.55
N LEU A 71 -67.48 49.52 16.56
CA LEU A 71 -67.98 48.23 16.10
C LEU A 71 -69.14 47.71 16.99
N LEU A 72 -69.09 47.92 18.31
CA LEU A 72 -70.22 47.62 19.22
C LEU A 72 -71.49 48.41 18.88
N ARG A 73 -71.31 49.61 18.30
CA ARG A 73 -72.40 50.45 17.80
C ARG A 73 -72.89 50.05 16.40
N GLY A 74 -72.40 48.94 15.85
CA GLY A 74 -72.79 48.41 14.55
C GLY A 74 -72.19 49.14 13.35
N GLN A 75 -71.14 49.95 13.55
CA GLN A 75 -70.52 50.71 12.48
C GLN A 75 -69.65 49.82 11.58
N VAL A 76 -70.04 49.68 10.30
CA VAL A 76 -69.36 48.82 9.31
C VAL A 76 -67.92 49.27 9.02
N TRP A 77 -67.66 50.57 8.96
CA TRP A 77 -66.31 51.09 8.72
C TRP A 77 -65.32 50.66 9.81
N ALA A 78 -65.79 50.56 11.05
CA ALA A 78 -64.97 50.17 12.19
C ALA A 78 -64.57 48.68 12.09
N GLN A 79 -65.47 47.82 11.61
CA GLN A 79 -65.16 46.43 11.31
C GLN A 79 -64.05 46.32 10.25
N ARG A 80 -64.16 47.10 9.16
CA ARG A 80 -63.18 47.08 8.06
C ARG A 80 -61.81 47.55 8.53
N PHE A 81 -61.77 48.63 9.32
CA PHE A 81 -60.54 49.13 9.93
C PHE A 81 -59.89 48.08 10.83
N LEU A 82 -60.65 47.49 11.75
CA LEU A 82 -60.15 46.47 12.66
C LEU A 82 -59.65 45.23 11.91
N LEU A 83 -60.36 44.83 10.85
CA LEU A 83 -59.96 43.69 10.04
C LEU A 83 -58.63 43.95 9.33
N ILE A 84 -58.46 45.12 8.71
CA ILE A 84 -57.19 45.51 8.07
C ILE A 84 -56.07 45.58 9.10
N PHE A 85 -56.33 46.22 10.25
CA PHE A 85 -55.34 46.35 11.32
C PHE A 85 -54.86 44.99 11.81
N TRP A 86 -55.76 44.09 12.19
CA TRP A 86 -55.40 42.76 12.69
C TRP A 86 -54.80 41.85 11.61
N MET A 87 -55.17 42.03 10.33
CA MET A 87 -54.48 41.36 9.22
C MET A 87 -53.03 41.84 9.07
N LEU A 88 -52.76 43.14 9.22
CA LEU A 88 -51.40 43.68 9.17
C LEU A 88 -50.57 43.21 10.38
N VAL A 89 -51.17 43.16 11.57
CA VAL A 89 -50.51 42.62 12.78
C VAL A 89 -50.19 41.13 12.60
N ALA A 90 -51.15 40.33 12.09
CA ALA A 90 -50.92 38.92 11.81
C ALA A 90 -49.81 38.73 10.76
N LEU A 91 -49.81 39.54 9.70
CA LEU A 91 -48.78 39.49 8.66
C LEU A 91 -47.40 39.89 9.21
N ALA A 92 -47.31 40.94 10.02
CA ALA A 92 -46.06 41.37 10.63
C ALA A 92 -45.52 40.33 11.63
N ALA A 93 -46.39 39.75 12.45
CA ALA A 93 -46.02 38.66 13.35
C ALA A 93 -45.53 37.44 12.58
N LEU A 94 -46.23 37.06 11.49
CA LEU A 94 -45.80 36.00 10.60
C LEU A 94 -44.42 36.31 10.03
N LEU A 95 -44.21 37.47 9.40
CA LEU A 95 -42.92 37.86 8.82
C LEU A 95 -41.78 37.86 9.85
N LEU A 96 -42.05 38.20 11.12
CA LEU A 96 -41.07 38.12 12.19
C LEU A 96 -40.74 36.67 12.59
N VAL A 97 -41.74 35.78 12.70
CA VAL A 97 -41.48 34.33 12.87
C VAL A 97 -40.64 33.81 11.70
N LEU A 98 -41.02 34.16 10.47
CA LEU A 98 -40.32 33.72 9.27
C LEU A 98 -38.88 34.25 9.21
N GLY A 99 -38.67 35.53 9.50
CA GLY A 99 -37.35 36.14 9.59
C GLY A 99 -36.48 35.46 10.65
N SER A 100 -37.07 35.11 11.80
CA SER A 100 -36.34 34.41 12.87
C SER A 100 -35.96 32.97 12.53
N LEU A 101 -36.74 32.30 11.69
CA LEU A 101 -36.48 30.94 11.23
C LEU A 101 -35.47 30.90 10.07
N LEU A 102 -35.53 31.88 9.15
CA LEU A 102 -34.72 31.88 7.93
C LEU A 102 -33.35 32.53 8.12
N TRP A 103 -33.26 33.55 8.96
CA TRP A 103 -32.00 34.21 9.28
C TRP A 103 -31.79 34.02 10.77
N SER A 104 -30.84 33.17 11.14
CA SER A 104 -30.39 33.00 12.52
C SER A 104 -30.33 34.37 13.19
N LEU A 105 -31.25 34.63 14.13
CA LEU A 105 -31.36 35.95 14.74
C LEU A 105 -29.98 36.36 15.29
N PRO A 106 -29.63 37.65 15.24
CA PRO A 106 -28.39 38.13 15.84
C PRO A 106 -28.25 37.61 17.27
N ALA A 107 -27.04 37.19 17.68
CA ALA A 107 -26.79 36.51 18.96
C ALA A 107 -27.27 37.28 20.22
N TRP A 108 -27.61 38.56 20.10
CA TRP A 108 -28.17 39.40 21.16
C TRP A 108 -29.69 39.24 21.34
N TRP A 109 -30.38 38.48 20.49
CA TRP A 109 -31.81 38.20 20.58
C TRP A 109 -32.00 36.77 21.11
N PRO A 110 -32.55 36.55 22.32
CA PRO A 110 -32.83 35.21 22.82
C PRO A 110 -34.01 34.61 22.02
N ALA A 111 -33.68 33.98 20.89
CA ALA A 111 -34.62 33.51 19.89
C ALA A 111 -35.68 32.55 20.46
N GLU A 112 -35.31 31.71 21.42
CA GLU A 112 -36.21 30.74 22.04
C GLU A 112 -37.32 31.40 22.88
N LEU A 113 -37.06 32.56 23.48
CA LEU A 113 -38.03 33.25 24.34
C LEU A 113 -38.94 34.20 23.55
N ALA A 114 -38.41 34.94 22.59
CA ALA A 114 -39.19 35.96 21.87
C ALA A 114 -40.17 35.34 20.86
N VAL A 115 -39.74 34.31 20.12
CA VAL A 115 -40.57 33.67 19.09
C VAL A 115 -41.70 32.85 19.70
N GLY A 116 -41.40 32.07 20.74
CA GLY A 116 -42.36 31.18 21.40
C GLY A 116 -43.40 31.90 22.28
N TRP A 117 -43.01 32.91 23.05
CA TRP A 117 -43.88 33.51 24.06
C TRP A 117 -44.59 34.80 23.65
N VAL A 118 -44.10 35.50 22.63
CA VAL A 118 -44.65 36.81 22.25
C VAL A 118 -45.19 36.79 20.82
N ILE A 119 -44.40 36.32 19.86
CA ILE A 119 -44.76 36.42 18.44
C ILE A 119 -45.81 35.37 18.06
N LEU A 120 -45.64 34.11 18.49
CA LEU A 120 -46.62 33.05 18.20
C LEU A 120 -48.01 33.31 18.84
N PRO A 121 -48.12 33.73 20.12
CA PRO A 121 -49.41 34.13 20.69
C PRO A 121 -50.02 35.33 19.98
N ALA A 122 -49.22 36.36 19.63
CA ALA A 122 -49.71 37.51 18.87
C ALA A 122 -50.28 37.10 17.50
N LEU A 123 -49.64 36.16 16.81
CA LEU A 123 -50.13 35.60 15.54
C LEU A 123 -51.44 34.83 15.73
N LEU A 124 -51.53 33.91 16.70
CA LEU A 124 -52.73 33.11 16.95
C LEU A 124 -53.92 33.98 17.35
N VAL A 125 -53.67 34.95 18.21
CA VAL A 125 -54.68 35.87 18.72
C VAL A 125 -55.18 36.80 17.61
N SER A 126 -54.28 37.39 16.83
CA SER A 126 -54.66 38.23 15.69
C SER A 126 -55.42 37.44 14.62
N ALA A 127 -55.01 36.20 14.32
CA ALA A 127 -55.75 35.30 13.43
C ALA A 127 -57.14 34.96 13.98
N GLY A 128 -57.29 34.75 15.28
CA GLY A 128 -58.57 34.54 15.95
C GLY A 128 -59.51 35.75 15.81
N VAL A 129 -58.99 36.97 16.00
CA VAL A 129 -59.75 38.21 15.80
C VAL A 129 -60.14 38.40 14.33
N VAL A 130 -59.23 38.14 13.40
CA VAL A 130 -59.51 38.16 11.95
C VAL A 130 -60.62 37.16 11.61
N ALA A 131 -60.60 35.95 12.17
CA ALA A 131 -61.65 34.95 11.95
C ALA A 131 -63.01 35.40 12.50
N LEU A 132 -63.04 36.02 13.68
CA LEU A 132 -64.27 36.59 14.26
C LEU A 132 -64.83 37.75 13.42
N LEU A 133 -63.97 38.68 12.98
CA LEU A 133 -64.35 39.79 12.11
C LEU A 133 -64.83 39.32 10.73
N THR A 134 -64.23 38.24 10.21
CA THR A 134 -64.64 37.61 8.94
C THR A 134 -65.99 36.91 9.07
N ARG A 135 -66.27 36.25 10.20
CA ARG A 135 -67.58 35.65 10.50
C ARG A 135 -68.67 36.69 10.73
N ALA A 136 -68.32 37.84 11.32
CA ALA A 136 -69.23 38.97 11.50
C ALA A 136 -69.64 39.63 10.16
N SER A 137 -68.88 39.38 9.09
CA SER A 137 -69.17 39.88 7.76
C SER A 137 -70.29 39.06 7.09
N PRO A 138 -71.27 39.72 6.43
CA PRO A 138 -72.35 39.02 5.77
C PRO A 138 -71.83 37.98 4.76
N PRO A 139 -72.50 36.81 4.64
CA PRO A 139 -72.18 35.85 3.61
C PRO A 139 -72.24 36.52 2.22
N ASN A 140 -71.29 36.21 1.35
CA ASN A 140 -71.10 36.80 0.02
C ASN A 140 -70.49 38.21 -0.09
N THR A 141 -70.05 38.82 1.02
CA THR A 141 -69.32 40.10 0.94
C THR A 141 -67.91 39.94 0.35
N ARG A 142 -67.49 40.91 -0.47
CA ARG A 142 -66.13 40.97 -1.05
C ARG A 142 -65.05 40.94 0.03
N LEU A 143 -65.33 41.52 1.19
CA LEU A 143 -64.45 41.57 2.35
C LEU A 143 -64.16 40.15 2.88
N ARG A 144 -65.21 39.34 3.04
CA ARG A 144 -65.12 37.97 3.53
C ARG A 144 -64.29 37.09 2.58
N TYR A 145 -64.50 37.21 1.27
CA TYR A 145 -63.70 36.52 0.26
C TYR A 145 -62.24 37.01 0.21
N GLY A 146 -62.02 38.32 0.36
CA GLY A 146 -60.68 38.90 0.43
C GLY A 146 -59.88 38.39 1.62
N THR A 147 -60.50 38.32 2.81
CA THR A 147 -59.85 37.78 4.00
C THR A 147 -59.59 36.29 3.90
N PHE A 148 -60.53 35.50 3.38
CA PHE A 148 -60.27 34.08 3.12
C PHE A 148 -59.10 33.88 2.16
N SER A 149 -58.98 34.71 1.13
CA SER A 149 -57.86 34.65 0.19
C SER A 149 -56.52 34.98 0.87
N LEU A 150 -56.49 36.01 1.72
CA LEU A 150 -55.29 36.45 2.42
C LEU A 150 -54.84 35.45 3.50
N VAL A 151 -55.79 34.89 4.26
CA VAL A 151 -55.52 33.82 5.23
C VAL A 151 -55.01 32.57 4.52
N SER A 152 -55.64 32.18 3.39
CA SER A 152 -55.19 31.03 2.60
C SER A 152 -53.76 31.25 2.06
N ALA A 153 -53.46 32.44 1.53
CA ALA A 153 -52.11 32.79 1.10
C ALA A 153 -51.09 32.74 2.24
N GLY A 154 -51.45 33.24 3.42
CA GLY A 154 -50.61 33.16 4.62
C GLY A 154 -50.33 31.73 5.09
N ILE A 155 -51.34 30.85 5.06
CA ILE A 155 -51.18 29.43 5.40
C ILE A 155 -50.26 28.72 4.39
N VAL A 156 -50.44 28.98 3.09
CA VAL A 156 -49.58 28.40 2.05
C VAL A 156 -48.13 28.85 2.23
N LEU A 157 -47.89 30.14 2.52
CA LEU A 157 -46.56 30.67 2.79
C LEU A 157 -45.92 30.02 4.04
N ALA A 158 -46.69 29.90 5.12
CA ALA A 158 -46.23 29.24 6.35
C ALA A 158 -45.87 27.77 6.10
N LEU A 159 -46.71 27.04 5.35
CA LEU A 159 -46.42 25.67 4.94
C LEU A 159 -45.16 25.56 4.08
N MET A 160 -44.98 26.45 3.08
CA MET A 160 -43.76 26.46 2.27
C MET A 160 -42.51 26.66 3.13
N ILE A 161 -42.58 27.49 4.17
CA ILE A 161 -41.43 27.77 5.02
C ILE A 161 -41.17 26.62 6.00
N VAL A 162 -42.21 26.01 6.57
CA VAL A 162 -42.05 24.78 7.37
C VAL A 162 -41.43 23.66 6.52
N VAL A 163 -41.89 23.48 5.28
CA VAL A 163 -41.30 22.51 4.34
C VAL A 163 -39.85 22.86 4.03
N ASN A 164 -39.52 24.14 3.82
CA ASN A 164 -38.15 24.58 3.54
C ASN A 164 -37.24 24.39 4.76
N PHE A 165 -37.72 24.68 5.97
CA PHE A 165 -37.00 24.47 7.23
C PHE A 165 -36.75 22.98 7.48
N ILE A 166 -37.77 22.15 7.33
CA ILE A 166 -37.64 20.69 7.40
C ILE A 166 -36.64 20.19 6.34
N ALA A 167 -36.68 20.73 5.13
CA ALA A 167 -35.76 20.35 4.06
C ALA A 167 -34.31 20.79 4.34
N GLN A 168 -34.09 21.87 5.11
CA GLN A 168 -32.77 22.35 5.51
C GLN A 168 -32.17 21.53 6.66
N ASP A 169 -32.96 21.26 7.71
CA ASP A 169 -32.49 20.54 8.91
C ASP A 169 -32.47 19.02 8.74
N MET A 170 -33.35 18.48 7.91
CA MET A 170 -33.39 17.07 7.55
C MET A 170 -33.15 16.92 6.04
N PRO A 171 -31.91 17.13 5.56
CA PRO A 171 -31.59 16.93 4.16
C PRO A 171 -31.79 15.46 3.81
N VAL A 172 -32.95 15.14 3.23
CA VAL A 172 -33.22 13.83 2.65
C VAL A 172 -32.43 13.77 1.35
N ARG A 173 -31.18 13.30 1.45
CA ARG A 173 -30.36 13.01 0.27
C ARG A 173 -30.83 11.69 -0.32
N LYS A 174 -31.58 11.77 -1.41
CA LYS A 174 -31.80 10.64 -2.31
C LYS A 174 -30.81 10.75 -3.47
N ASP A 175 -30.05 9.68 -3.67
CA ASP A 175 -29.25 9.54 -4.87
C ASP A 175 -30.20 9.13 -6.01
N PHE A 176 -30.21 9.94 -7.07
CA PHE A 176 -30.99 9.66 -8.28
C PHE A 176 -30.12 9.06 -9.39
N GLU A 177 -28.82 8.90 -9.14
CA GLU A 177 -27.91 8.31 -10.10
C GLU A 177 -27.97 6.79 -10.02
N SER A 178 -28.33 6.13 -11.13
CA SER A 178 -28.39 4.67 -11.22
C SER A 178 -27.03 4.00 -11.05
N LEU A 179 -25.94 4.76 -11.21
CA LEU A 179 -24.55 4.29 -11.16
C LEU A 179 -23.85 4.58 -9.83
N GLY A 180 -24.46 5.36 -8.92
CA GLY A 180 -23.95 5.59 -7.57
C GLY A 180 -22.58 6.28 -7.47
N SER A 181 -22.23 7.20 -8.38
CA SER A 181 -20.88 7.80 -8.42
C SER A 181 -20.59 8.79 -7.29
N TYR A 182 -21.64 9.35 -6.69
CA TYR A 182 -21.56 10.26 -5.54
C TYR A 182 -21.81 9.57 -4.21
N ARG A 183 -22.21 8.30 -4.23
CA ARG A 183 -22.49 7.54 -3.02
C ARG A 183 -21.19 6.93 -2.50
N ILE A 184 -21.06 6.85 -1.17
CA ILE A 184 -20.11 5.92 -0.59
C ILE A 184 -20.48 4.49 -1.04
N SER A 185 -19.49 3.71 -1.48
CA SER A 185 -19.76 2.32 -1.90
C SER A 185 -20.40 1.53 -0.75
N GLU A 186 -21.20 0.50 -1.07
CA GLU A 186 -21.76 -0.40 -0.03
C GLU A 186 -20.64 -1.05 0.80
N ARG A 187 -19.47 -1.32 0.19
CA ARG A 187 -18.26 -1.74 0.90
C ARG A 187 -17.82 -0.71 1.93
N THR A 188 -17.78 0.58 1.58
CA THR A 188 -17.49 1.67 2.52
C THR A 188 -18.52 1.72 3.66
N VAL A 189 -19.81 1.52 3.37
CA VAL A 189 -20.87 1.42 4.40
C VAL A 189 -20.59 0.28 5.37
N ALA A 190 -20.27 -0.92 4.85
CA ALA A 190 -19.94 -2.10 5.66
C ALA A 190 -18.68 -1.89 6.52
N ILE A 191 -17.68 -1.19 5.98
CA ILE A 191 -16.47 -0.79 6.73
C ILE A 191 -16.86 0.15 7.88
N LEU A 192 -17.62 1.21 7.59
CA LEU A 192 -18.05 2.20 8.59
C LEU A 192 -18.90 1.58 9.70
N LYS A 193 -19.74 0.58 9.38
CA LYS A 193 -20.52 -0.18 10.39
C LYS A 193 -19.61 -0.88 11.42
N GLY A 194 -18.43 -1.33 11.00
CA GLY A 194 -17.44 -2.00 11.84
C GLY A 194 -16.49 -1.06 12.61
N VAL A 195 -16.63 0.26 12.50
CA VAL A 195 -15.77 1.23 13.19
C VAL A 195 -16.20 1.36 14.65
N GLU A 196 -15.46 0.79 15.57
CA GLU A 196 -15.77 0.87 17.02
C GLU A 196 -15.10 2.07 17.71
N GLN A 197 -13.95 2.52 17.20
CA GLN A 197 -13.15 3.58 17.80
C GLN A 197 -13.40 4.92 17.10
N PRO A 198 -13.22 6.07 17.80
CA PRO A 198 -13.26 7.38 17.17
C PRO A 198 -12.29 7.47 15.99
N VAL A 199 -12.75 8.08 14.90
CA VAL A 199 -11.97 8.28 13.67
C VAL A 199 -11.71 9.77 13.50
N THR A 200 -10.45 10.17 13.38
CA THR A 200 -10.08 11.53 12.97
C THR A 200 -9.45 11.45 11.60
N VAL A 201 -10.04 12.15 10.63
CA VAL A 201 -9.48 12.26 9.28
C VAL A 201 -9.00 13.68 9.05
N THR A 202 -7.69 13.84 8.84
CA THR A 202 -7.06 15.13 8.59
C THR A 202 -6.65 15.25 7.13
N VAL A 203 -7.22 16.23 6.41
CA VAL A 203 -6.89 16.52 5.02
C VAL A 203 -5.81 17.59 4.99
N VAL A 204 -4.65 17.29 4.39
CA VAL A 204 -3.48 18.19 4.31
C VAL A 204 -3.16 18.46 2.85
N TYR A 205 -3.90 19.38 2.22
CA TYR A 205 -3.79 19.71 0.79
C TYR A 205 -3.15 21.09 0.61
N THR A 206 -1.83 21.15 0.80
CA THR A 206 -1.05 22.41 0.82
C THR A 206 -0.07 22.54 -0.37
N SER A 207 -0.14 21.66 -1.36
CA SER A 207 0.76 21.71 -2.52
C SER A 207 0.58 23.00 -3.32
N GLN A 208 1.71 23.60 -3.70
CA GLN A 208 1.78 24.74 -4.62
C GLN A 208 2.05 24.30 -6.07
N ASP A 209 2.28 23.01 -6.31
CA ASP A 209 2.44 22.47 -7.66
C ASP A 209 1.15 22.67 -8.44
N GLU A 210 1.24 23.26 -9.62
CA GLU A 210 0.10 23.51 -10.49
C GLU A 210 -0.69 22.25 -10.83
N LYS A 211 0.01 21.10 -10.94
CA LYS A 211 -0.62 19.81 -11.22
C LYS A 211 -1.31 19.18 -10.01
N ARG A 212 -1.12 19.76 -8.83
CA ARG A 212 -1.58 19.25 -7.54
C ARG A 212 -2.18 20.37 -6.68
N LYS A 213 -2.71 21.45 -7.26
CA LYS A 213 -3.25 22.59 -6.49
C LYS A 213 -4.27 22.12 -5.46
N GLY A 214 -3.98 22.34 -4.18
CA GLY A 214 -4.83 21.89 -3.07
C GLY A 214 -6.28 22.39 -3.20
N GLU A 215 -6.47 23.61 -3.69
CA GLU A 215 -7.78 24.25 -3.91
C GLU A 215 -8.69 23.48 -4.88
N GLU A 216 -8.11 22.80 -5.87
CA GLU A 216 -8.87 22.02 -6.87
C GLU A 216 -9.28 20.66 -6.31
N PHE A 217 -8.36 19.98 -5.61
CA PHE A 217 -8.55 18.59 -5.21
C PHE A 217 -9.13 18.40 -3.80
N ALA A 218 -8.89 19.32 -2.87
CA ALA A 218 -9.39 19.20 -1.49
C ALA A 218 -10.92 19.19 -1.37
N PRO A 219 -11.71 20.02 -2.10
CA PRO A 219 -13.15 20.09 -1.92
C PRO A 219 -13.85 18.74 -2.12
N ARG A 220 -13.42 17.96 -3.14
CA ARG A 220 -14.01 16.65 -3.44
C ARG A 220 -13.68 15.60 -2.36
N VAL A 221 -12.48 15.65 -1.77
CA VAL A 221 -12.12 14.81 -0.61
C VAL A 221 -12.98 15.16 0.60
N LEU A 222 -13.13 16.45 0.90
CA LEU A 222 -13.92 16.92 2.03
C LEU A 222 -15.41 16.57 1.88
N GLU A 223 -15.97 16.69 0.68
CA GLU A 223 -17.34 16.25 0.36
C GLU A 223 -17.52 14.76 0.64
N GLN A 224 -16.60 13.91 0.15
CA GLN A 224 -16.63 12.47 0.40
C GLN A 224 -16.55 12.13 1.89
N LEU A 225 -15.68 12.82 2.64
CA LEU A 225 -15.52 12.62 4.08
C LEU A 225 -16.77 13.06 4.85
N GLN A 226 -17.42 14.15 4.43
CA GLN A 226 -18.68 14.59 5.02
C GLN A 226 -19.79 13.56 4.81
N GLU A 227 -19.85 12.94 3.62
CA GLU A 227 -20.79 11.84 3.36
C GLU A 227 -20.47 10.61 4.23
N MET A 228 -19.21 10.22 4.35
CA MET A 228 -18.79 9.13 5.26
C MET A 228 -19.18 9.43 6.71
N LYS A 229 -18.96 10.65 7.20
CA LYS A 229 -19.33 11.09 8.54
C LYS A 229 -20.84 11.07 8.75
N PHE A 230 -21.60 11.54 7.78
CA PHE A 230 -23.06 11.51 7.81
C PHE A 230 -23.59 10.06 7.91
N ARG A 231 -23.05 9.17 7.08
CA ARG A 231 -23.42 7.75 7.05
C ARG A 231 -22.99 7.01 8.31
N LEU A 232 -21.80 7.28 8.85
CA LEU A 232 -21.38 6.73 10.12
C LEU A 232 -22.36 7.10 11.24
N ARG A 233 -22.78 8.38 11.34
CA ARG A 233 -23.79 8.82 12.32
C ARG A 233 -25.15 8.15 12.15
N GLN A 234 -25.57 7.86 10.92
CA GLN A 234 -26.80 7.12 10.64
C GLN A 234 -26.72 5.67 11.09
N LEU A 235 -25.58 5.01 10.83
CA LEU A 235 -25.36 3.61 11.19
C LEU A 235 -25.12 3.42 12.70
N ARG A 236 -24.45 4.39 13.34
CA ARG A 236 -23.91 4.32 14.70
C ARG A 236 -24.00 5.70 15.35
N ARG A 237 -24.88 5.88 16.33
CA ARG A 237 -25.02 7.16 17.05
C ARG A 237 -23.84 7.47 17.98
N ASP A 238 -23.14 6.43 18.42
CA ASP A 238 -21.98 6.46 19.32
C ASP A 238 -20.65 6.71 18.61
N ALA A 239 -20.54 6.31 17.34
CA ALA A 239 -19.32 6.46 16.56
C ALA A 239 -19.13 7.92 16.10
N THR A 240 -17.95 8.48 16.37
CA THR A 240 -17.59 9.84 15.97
C THR A 240 -16.53 9.82 14.88
N MET A 241 -16.79 10.60 13.82
CA MET A 241 -15.80 10.92 12.79
C MET A 241 -15.56 12.43 12.79
N GLU A 242 -14.35 12.81 13.17
CA GLU A 242 -13.86 14.19 13.09
C GLU A 242 -13.15 14.40 11.76
N ILE A 243 -13.44 15.52 11.10
CA ILE A 243 -12.80 15.89 9.85
C ILE A 243 -12.06 17.20 10.12
N VAL A 244 -10.74 17.18 9.98
CA VAL A 244 -9.88 18.36 10.15
C VAL A 244 -9.33 18.75 8.79
N ASN A 245 -9.51 19.99 8.37
CA ASN A 245 -8.91 20.53 7.16
C ASN A 245 -7.71 21.40 7.54
N VAL A 246 -6.51 21.01 7.12
CA VAL A 246 -5.27 21.74 7.40
C VAL A 246 -4.88 22.54 6.18
N THR A 247 -4.98 23.86 6.31
CA THR A 247 -4.72 24.82 5.22
C THR A 247 -3.55 25.76 5.51
N THR A 248 -2.99 25.75 6.73
CA THR A 248 -1.86 26.60 7.13
C THR A 248 -0.67 25.81 7.68
N ASP A 249 0.53 26.37 7.57
CA ASP A 249 1.75 25.75 8.12
C ASP A 249 1.70 25.57 9.64
N SER A 250 1.07 26.51 10.36
CA SER A 250 0.89 26.39 11.82
C SER A 250 -0.01 25.21 12.19
N GLN A 251 -1.07 24.97 11.42
CA GLN A 251 -1.93 23.80 11.60
C GLN A 251 -1.19 22.50 11.22
N LYS A 252 -0.39 22.53 10.15
CA LYS A 252 0.46 21.40 9.75
C LYS A 252 1.49 21.07 10.83
N ALA A 253 2.15 22.06 11.41
CA ALA A 253 3.09 21.87 12.53
C ALA A 253 2.39 21.27 13.77
N ALA A 254 1.19 21.76 14.11
CA ALA A 254 0.40 21.21 15.22
C ALA A 254 -0.01 19.75 14.99
N LEU A 255 -0.39 19.41 13.75
CA LEU A 255 -0.70 18.05 13.33
C LEU A 255 0.53 17.13 13.42
N LEU A 256 1.67 17.55 12.88
CA LEU A 256 2.92 16.78 12.95
C LEU A 256 3.36 16.54 14.39
N ARG A 257 3.21 17.53 15.27
CA ARG A 257 3.48 17.36 16.71
C ARG A 257 2.55 16.31 17.34
N ARG A 258 1.25 16.36 17.05
CA ARG A 258 0.25 15.37 17.53
C ARG A 258 0.60 13.96 17.07
N ILE A 259 0.95 13.79 15.79
CA ILE A 259 1.31 12.48 15.23
C ILE A 259 2.62 11.99 15.85
N ARG A 260 3.62 12.86 16.00
CA ARG A 260 4.89 12.53 16.66
C ARG A 260 4.67 12.02 18.08
N GLU A 261 3.84 12.69 18.86
CA GLU A 261 3.51 12.28 20.23
C GLU A 261 2.86 10.88 20.25
N LYS A 262 1.93 10.59 19.33
CA LYS A 262 1.32 9.26 19.19
C LYS A 262 2.33 8.19 18.81
N MET A 263 3.18 8.46 17.81
CA MET A 263 4.22 7.52 17.37
C MET A 263 5.26 7.27 18.46
N ALA A 264 5.71 8.31 19.17
CA ALA A 264 6.61 8.18 20.31
C ALA A 264 5.99 7.34 21.45
N GLY A 265 4.68 7.47 21.67
CA GLY A 265 3.93 6.64 22.62
C GLY A 265 3.93 5.15 22.23
N GLN A 266 3.87 4.83 20.93
CA GLN A 266 3.96 3.45 20.43
C GLN A 266 5.40 2.92 20.43
N ALA A 267 6.38 3.80 20.26
CA ALA A 267 7.79 3.47 20.12
C ALA A 267 8.62 3.75 21.38
N THR A 268 8.03 3.69 22.59
CA THR A 268 8.69 4.15 23.83
C THR A 268 10.07 3.51 24.05
N GLY A 269 10.22 2.20 23.80
CA GLY A 269 11.52 1.51 23.91
C GLY A 269 12.56 2.00 22.89
N HIS A 270 12.14 2.33 21.66
CA HIS A 270 13.02 2.85 20.61
C HIS A 270 13.47 4.27 20.95
N VAL A 271 12.54 5.11 21.43
CA VAL A 271 12.86 6.47 21.89
C VAL A 271 13.86 6.46 23.04
N GLN A 272 13.70 5.54 23.99
CA GLN A 272 14.64 5.38 25.11
C GLN A 272 16.03 4.93 24.62
N LEU A 273 16.08 3.93 23.74
CA LEU A 273 17.34 3.48 23.14
C LEU A 273 18.04 4.65 22.42
N LEU A 274 17.35 5.33 21.50
CA LEU A 274 17.91 6.42 20.69
C LEU A 274 18.42 7.58 21.55
N ARG A 275 17.71 7.92 22.65
CA ARG A 275 18.21 8.90 23.62
C ARG A 275 19.47 8.44 24.34
N SER A 276 19.60 7.15 24.62
CA SER A 276 20.81 6.59 25.22
C SER A 276 21.98 6.54 24.24
N ILE A 277 21.72 6.39 22.94
CA ILE A 277 22.74 6.37 21.88
C ILE A 277 23.53 7.68 21.85
N ASP A 278 22.89 8.84 22.07
CA ASP A 278 23.61 10.13 22.08
C ASP A 278 24.78 10.14 23.07
N ASN A 279 24.52 9.75 24.34
CA ASN A 279 25.55 9.67 25.38
C ASN A 279 26.56 8.53 25.13
N ARG A 280 26.09 7.37 24.64
CA ARG A 280 26.96 6.21 24.38
C ARG A 280 27.89 6.45 23.19
N ALA A 281 27.39 7.06 22.11
CA ALA A 281 28.17 7.39 20.92
C ALA A 281 29.26 8.42 21.23
N GLU A 282 28.98 9.41 22.10
CA GLU A 282 30.02 10.32 22.59
C GLU A 282 31.14 9.57 23.33
N THR A 283 30.76 8.66 24.24
CA THR A 283 31.71 7.85 25.01
C THR A 283 32.54 6.95 24.10
N LEU A 284 31.89 6.24 23.16
CA LEU A 284 32.53 5.38 22.17
C LEU A 284 33.49 6.16 21.26
N THR A 285 33.10 7.35 20.81
CA THR A 285 33.96 8.21 19.99
C THR A 285 35.22 8.61 20.76
N ARG A 286 35.06 8.98 22.04
CA ARG A 286 36.17 9.33 22.93
C ARG A 286 37.10 8.14 23.16
N ASP A 287 36.55 6.95 23.37
CA ASP A 287 37.33 5.73 23.59
C ASP A 287 38.08 5.30 22.31
N LEU A 288 37.43 5.38 21.14
CA LEU A 288 38.07 5.15 19.84
C LEU A 288 39.22 6.14 19.57
N GLN A 289 39.03 7.42 19.91
CA GLN A 289 40.08 8.44 19.80
C GLN A 289 41.22 8.21 20.79
N ALA A 290 40.93 7.75 22.01
CA ALA A 290 41.93 7.41 23.00
C ALA A 290 42.78 6.21 22.54
N GLU A 291 42.15 5.17 21.97
CA GLU A 291 42.90 4.07 21.36
C GLU A 291 43.71 4.55 20.15
N LEU A 292 43.13 5.35 19.24
CA LEU A 292 43.85 5.92 18.11
C LEU A 292 45.12 6.66 18.55
N LYS A 293 45.02 7.48 19.61
CA LYS A 293 46.17 8.17 20.20
C LYS A 293 47.21 7.19 20.76
N ALA A 294 46.78 6.15 21.48
CA ALA A 294 47.69 5.12 21.98
C ALA A 294 48.46 4.41 20.83
N TRP A 295 47.82 4.21 19.68
CA TRP A 295 48.44 3.67 18.48
C TRP A 295 49.42 4.64 17.80
N GLN A 296 49.13 5.94 17.82
CA GLN A 296 50.00 6.99 17.27
C GLN A 296 51.27 7.20 18.12
N GLU A 297 51.18 6.99 19.42
CA GLU A 297 52.30 7.11 20.37
C GLU A 297 53.28 5.92 20.32
N LEU A 298 52.96 4.85 19.57
CA LEU A 298 53.88 3.73 19.38
C LEU A 298 55.17 4.17 18.66
N PRO A 299 56.36 3.80 19.16
CA PRO A 299 57.64 4.10 18.51
C PRO A 299 57.68 3.67 17.05
N ALA A 300 58.46 4.40 16.23
CA ALA A 300 58.59 4.12 14.80
C ALA A 300 59.16 2.74 14.48
N ASP A 301 59.96 2.20 15.41
CA ASP A 301 60.60 0.89 15.40
C ASP A 301 59.86 -0.15 16.26
N SER A 302 58.61 0.14 16.67
CA SER A 302 57.82 -0.80 17.47
C SER A 302 57.54 -2.11 16.74
N TYR A 303 57.49 -3.20 17.49
CA TYR A 303 57.22 -4.55 16.98
C TYR A 303 55.95 -4.61 16.12
N VAL A 304 54.88 -3.91 16.50
CA VAL A 304 53.63 -3.91 15.72
C VAL A 304 53.76 -3.22 14.35
N ARG A 305 54.69 -2.27 14.19
CA ARG A 305 54.93 -1.62 12.90
C ARG A 305 55.64 -2.52 11.89
N MET A 306 56.35 -3.56 12.34
CA MET A 306 56.97 -4.57 11.46
C MET A 306 55.96 -5.38 10.63
N TRP A 307 54.66 -5.20 10.87
CA TRP A 307 53.57 -5.90 10.20
C TRP A 307 52.79 -4.99 9.24
N SER A 308 53.23 -3.74 9.05
CA SER A 308 52.50 -2.68 8.33
C SER A 308 51.11 -2.34 8.89
N LEU A 309 50.67 -2.98 9.99
CA LEU A 309 49.31 -2.86 10.53
C LEU A 309 49.03 -1.53 11.22
N SER A 310 50.05 -0.85 11.76
CA SER A 310 49.83 0.33 12.60
C SER A 310 49.11 1.45 11.83
N ALA A 311 49.49 1.70 10.58
CA ALA A 311 48.84 2.71 9.75
C ALA A 311 47.40 2.32 9.39
N ASP A 312 47.17 1.06 9.03
CA ASP A 312 45.84 0.54 8.70
C ASP A 312 44.91 0.57 9.90
N ILE A 313 45.38 0.14 11.08
CA ILE A 313 44.61 0.18 12.33
C ILE A 313 44.29 1.62 12.72
N GLN A 314 45.23 2.55 12.61
CA GLN A 314 44.98 3.97 12.86
C GLN A 314 43.92 4.54 11.89
N LEU A 315 43.99 4.17 10.61
CA LEU A 315 42.99 4.57 9.62
C LEU A 315 41.62 4.01 9.95
N VAL A 316 41.53 2.72 10.29
CA VAL A 316 40.29 2.06 10.72
C VAL A 316 39.72 2.74 11.96
N LEU A 317 40.50 2.92 13.03
CA LEU A 317 40.02 3.56 14.26
C LEU A 317 39.53 5.00 14.04
N LYS A 318 40.23 5.76 13.19
CA LYS A 318 39.81 7.11 12.79
C LYS A 318 38.48 7.10 12.05
N GLU A 319 38.33 6.19 11.10
CA GLU A 319 37.11 6.03 10.31
C GLU A 319 35.93 5.56 11.17
N LEU A 320 36.16 4.62 12.08
CA LEU A 320 35.15 4.17 13.05
C LEU A 320 34.70 5.29 13.98
N ALA A 321 35.64 6.10 14.52
CA ALA A 321 35.30 7.26 15.34
C ALA A 321 34.45 8.28 14.57
N ARG A 322 34.76 8.48 13.28
CA ARG A 322 33.98 9.36 12.40
C ARG A 322 32.57 8.81 12.15
N GLN A 323 32.44 7.51 11.90
CA GLN A 323 31.15 6.84 11.68
C GLN A 323 30.24 6.92 12.92
N VAL A 324 30.78 6.61 14.11
CA VAL A 324 30.03 6.73 15.37
C VAL A 324 29.64 8.18 15.65
N GLY A 325 30.52 9.14 15.37
CA GLY A 325 30.20 10.57 15.46
C GLY A 325 29.08 10.99 14.50
N ALA A 326 29.12 10.56 13.24
CA ALA A 326 28.08 10.84 12.26
C ALA A 326 26.74 10.21 12.63
N LEU A 327 26.74 9.00 13.20
CA LEU A 327 25.54 8.36 13.73
C LEU A 327 24.91 9.20 14.84
N ARG A 328 25.71 9.72 15.78
CA ARG A 328 25.25 10.60 16.85
C ARG A 328 24.55 11.85 16.28
N GLU A 329 25.20 12.55 15.35
CA GLU A 329 24.64 13.75 14.71
C GLU A 329 23.32 13.44 14.00
N LYS A 330 23.27 12.31 13.28
CA LYS A 330 22.04 11.84 12.63
C LYS A 330 20.92 11.58 13.64
N VAL A 331 21.18 10.79 14.68
CA VAL A 331 20.21 10.49 15.74
C VAL A 331 19.71 11.76 16.41
N GLN A 332 20.61 12.71 16.71
CA GLN A 332 20.24 13.98 17.32
C GLN A 332 19.36 14.82 16.38
N SER A 333 19.75 14.96 15.11
CA SER A 333 19.02 15.75 14.12
C SER A 333 17.61 15.22 13.86
N GLU A 334 17.44 13.90 13.80
CA GLU A 334 16.15 13.28 13.52
C GLU A 334 15.24 13.21 14.74
N THR A 335 15.80 13.05 15.95
CA THR A 335 15.01 13.00 17.19
C THR A 335 14.65 14.38 17.74
N GLN A 336 15.47 15.41 17.48
CA GLN A 336 15.24 16.79 17.93
C GLN A 336 14.64 17.69 16.83
N GLY A 337 14.69 17.29 15.56
CA GLY A 337 14.20 18.07 14.43
C GLY A 337 12.68 18.30 14.40
N SER A 338 12.22 19.13 13.45
CA SER A 338 10.79 19.39 13.19
C SER A 338 10.13 18.33 12.29
N ALA A 339 10.92 17.48 11.63
CA ALA A 339 10.43 16.35 10.85
C ALA A 339 9.92 15.20 11.74
N LEU A 340 9.06 14.32 11.22
CA LEU A 340 8.68 13.10 11.92
C LEU A 340 9.86 12.12 11.94
N THR A 341 10.20 11.61 13.12
CA THR A 341 11.29 10.65 13.30
C THR A 341 10.85 9.26 12.85
N ASP A 342 11.59 8.64 11.92
CA ASP A 342 11.44 7.21 11.60
C ASP A 342 12.22 6.38 12.63
N TYR A 343 11.57 6.10 13.77
CA TYR A 343 12.21 5.35 14.86
C TYR A 343 12.69 3.96 14.45
N ALA A 344 12.02 3.29 13.51
CA ALA A 344 12.41 1.96 13.06
C ALA A 344 13.63 2.03 12.15
N GLY A 345 13.60 2.91 11.14
CA GLY A 345 14.74 3.16 10.25
C GLY A 345 15.98 3.63 11.01
N LEU A 346 15.82 4.55 11.97
CA LEU A 346 16.94 5.06 12.75
C LEU A 346 17.55 4.01 13.69
N VAL A 347 16.76 3.11 14.28
CA VAL A 347 17.29 1.99 15.06
C VAL A 347 18.02 0.98 14.18
N LYS A 348 17.55 0.74 12.96
CA LYS A 348 18.24 -0.10 11.96
C LYS A 348 19.57 0.51 11.53
N ASP A 349 19.63 1.83 11.37
CA ASP A 349 20.88 2.56 11.09
C ASP A 349 21.86 2.46 12.26
N VAL A 350 21.37 2.56 13.50
CA VAL A 350 22.18 2.30 14.70
C VAL A 350 22.69 0.86 14.70
N GLN A 351 21.83 -0.13 14.46
CA GLN A 351 22.23 -1.53 14.41
C GLN A 351 23.35 -1.76 13.37
N THR A 352 23.13 -1.29 12.14
CA THR A 352 24.08 -1.44 11.03
C THR A 352 25.42 -0.79 11.36
N THR A 353 25.40 0.45 11.85
CA THR A 353 26.64 1.16 12.22
C THR A 353 27.38 0.46 13.36
N VAL A 354 26.65 -0.06 14.35
CA VAL A 354 27.24 -0.80 15.48
C VAL A 354 27.89 -2.11 15.01
N GLU A 355 27.22 -2.87 14.15
CA GLU A 355 27.77 -4.10 13.55
C GLU A 355 29.00 -3.81 12.68
N GLU A 356 28.94 -2.77 11.83
CA GLU A 356 30.05 -2.31 10.99
C GLU A 356 31.23 -1.75 11.80
N THR A 357 30.98 -1.24 13.01
CA THR A 357 32.03 -0.78 13.93
C THR A 357 32.66 -1.93 14.70
N GLN A 358 31.85 -2.90 15.16
CA GLN A 358 32.31 -4.02 15.98
C GLN A 358 33.18 -5.01 15.18
N ALA A 359 32.76 -5.36 13.97
CA ALA A 359 33.43 -6.42 13.20
C ALA A 359 34.91 -6.12 12.83
N PRO A 360 35.31 -4.90 12.43
CA PRO A 360 36.73 -4.57 12.24
C PRO A 360 37.55 -4.62 13.54
N LEU A 361 36.99 -4.16 14.66
CA LEU A 361 37.67 -4.18 15.97
C LEU A 361 37.94 -5.60 16.44
N GLU A 362 36.97 -6.51 16.27
CA GLU A 362 37.14 -7.93 16.60
C GLU A 362 38.23 -8.58 15.73
N ARG A 363 38.22 -8.34 14.42
CA ARG A 363 39.27 -8.83 13.50
C ARG A 363 40.66 -8.34 13.88
N ILE A 364 40.80 -7.05 14.23
CA ILE A 364 42.08 -6.51 14.72
C ILE A 364 42.46 -7.18 16.04
N GLY A 365 41.51 -7.37 16.96
CA GLY A 365 41.73 -8.06 18.23
C GLY A 365 42.23 -9.51 18.03
N GLU A 366 41.66 -10.25 17.09
CA GLU A 366 42.08 -11.61 16.72
C GLU A 366 43.47 -11.65 16.09
N LEU A 367 43.77 -10.72 15.19
CA LEU A 367 45.08 -10.58 14.58
C LEU A 367 46.14 -10.27 15.66
N MET A 368 45.89 -9.31 16.54
CA MET A 368 46.81 -8.96 17.62
C MET A 368 46.99 -10.10 18.64
N ALA A 369 45.96 -10.88 18.92
CA ALA A 369 46.05 -12.08 19.74
C ALA A 369 46.87 -13.21 19.07
N THR A 370 46.94 -13.22 17.74
CA THR A 370 47.81 -14.12 16.98
C THR A 370 49.25 -13.63 17.03
N LEU A 371 49.47 -12.33 16.81
CA LEU A 371 50.79 -11.71 16.89
C LEU A 371 51.42 -11.82 18.28
N SER A 372 50.63 -11.85 19.36
CA SER A 372 51.18 -11.98 20.73
C SER A 372 51.87 -13.32 20.98
N LYS A 373 51.50 -14.36 20.22
CA LYS A 373 52.09 -15.70 20.31
C LYS A 373 53.40 -15.84 19.54
N ILE A 374 53.69 -14.94 18.60
CA ILE A 374 54.84 -15.07 17.69
C ILE A 374 56.18 -14.87 18.41
N PRO A 375 56.40 -13.83 19.24
CA PRO A 375 57.69 -13.64 19.91
C PRO A 375 58.18 -14.84 20.74
N PRO A 376 57.36 -15.45 21.64
CA PRO A 376 57.83 -16.59 22.42
C PRO A 376 58.09 -17.84 21.56
N GLU A 377 57.27 -18.10 20.52
CA GLU A 377 57.50 -19.23 19.62
C GLU A 377 58.75 -19.01 18.74
N VAL A 378 58.95 -17.81 18.21
CA VAL A 378 60.16 -17.47 17.46
C VAL A 378 61.39 -17.59 18.35
N ALA A 379 61.36 -17.07 19.58
CA ALA A 379 62.48 -17.21 20.52
C ALA A 379 62.83 -18.69 20.81
N LYS A 380 61.80 -19.54 20.96
CA LYS A 380 61.94 -20.99 21.18
C LYS A 380 62.51 -21.71 19.96
N ASN A 381 62.07 -21.37 18.75
CA ASN A 381 62.40 -22.09 17.52
C ASN A 381 63.62 -21.51 16.77
N ALA A 382 64.04 -20.27 17.08
CA ALA A 382 65.08 -19.54 16.35
C ALA A 382 66.39 -20.32 16.22
N LYS A 383 66.87 -20.94 17.30
CA LYS A 383 68.13 -21.70 17.27
C LYS A 383 68.11 -22.83 16.23
N GLY A 384 67.01 -23.58 16.16
CA GLY A 384 66.85 -24.69 15.21
C GLY A 384 66.76 -24.22 13.75
N VAL A 385 66.21 -23.04 13.51
CA VAL A 385 66.19 -22.39 12.19
C VAL A 385 67.58 -21.87 11.82
N GLN A 386 68.26 -21.16 12.72
CA GLN A 386 69.63 -20.65 12.53
C GLN A 386 70.61 -21.77 12.15
N GLU A 387 70.54 -22.91 12.84
CA GLU A 387 71.34 -24.10 12.49
C GLU A 387 71.01 -24.64 11.09
N SER A 388 69.74 -24.60 10.68
CA SER A 388 69.30 -25.04 9.35
C SER A 388 69.76 -24.09 8.23
N LEU A 389 69.68 -22.77 8.47
CA LEU A 389 70.18 -21.75 7.56
C LEU A 389 71.69 -21.91 7.32
N ALA A 390 72.47 -22.15 8.38
CA ALA A 390 73.91 -22.40 8.27
C ALA A 390 74.21 -23.71 7.50
N LYS A 391 73.38 -24.74 7.65
CA LYS A 391 73.50 -25.98 6.85
C LYS A 391 73.16 -25.75 5.37
N SER A 392 72.13 -24.95 5.07
CA SER A 392 71.79 -24.58 3.70
C SER A 392 72.90 -23.79 3.02
N ASP A 393 73.50 -22.82 3.71
CA ASP A 393 74.64 -22.03 3.22
C ASP A 393 75.85 -22.93 2.88
N LYS A 394 76.19 -23.86 3.78
CA LYS A 394 77.24 -24.87 3.52
C LYS A 394 76.90 -25.79 2.35
N ALA A 395 75.65 -26.20 2.20
CA ALA A 395 75.23 -27.11 1.13
C ALA A 395 75.35 -26.45 -0.25
N VAL A 396 74.94 -25.18 -0.40
CA VAL A 396 75.11 -24.46 -1.67
C VAL A 396 76.57 -24.08 -1.96
N GLN A 397 77.38 -23.83 -0.92
CA GLN A 397 78.83 -23.66 -1.09
C GLN A 397 79.51 -24.94 -1.56
N ALA A 398 79.13 -26.10 -1.01
CA ALA A 398 79.63 -27.40 -1.47
C ALA A 398 79.23 -27.67 -2.94
N MET A 399 77.98 -27.31 -3.31
CA MET A 399 77.53 -27.33 -4.70
C MET A 399 78.42 -26.45 -5.60
N GLN A 400 78.71 -25.20 -5.24
CA GLN A 400 79.61 -24.34 -6.02
C GLN A 400 81.04 -24.90 -6.11
N GLN A 401 81.58 -25.43 -5.00
CA GLN A 401 82.93 -26.00 -4.95
C GLN A 401 83.08 -27.23 -5.86
N ALA A 402 82.01 -28.02 -6.06
CA ALA A 402 82.03 -29.18 -6.94
C ALA A 402 82.34 -28.84 -8.42
N LEU A 403 82.15 -27.57 -8.84
CA LEU A 403 82.55 -27.09 -10.17
C LEU A 403 84.02 -26.64 -10.27
N GLY A 404 84.83 -26.92 -9.23
CA GLY A 404 86.26 -26.56 -9.17
C GLY A 404 86.53 -25.12 -8.72
N GLY A 405 85.51 -24.41 -8.22
CA GLY A 405 85.61 -22.97 -7.94
C GLY A 405 86.02 -22.18 -9.19
N ASP A 406 86.97 -21.25 -9.03
CA ASP A 406 87.49 -20.44 -10.14
C ASP A 406 88.55 -21.16 -10.99
N LYS A 407 89.02 -22.34 -10.57
CA LYS A 407 90.08 -23.07 -11.27
C LYS A 407 89.53 -23.75 -12.52
N ALA A 408 90.32 -23.82 -13.59
CA ALA A 408 89.94 -24.59 -14.77
C ALA A 408 89.85 -26.09 -14.42
N VAL A 409 88.75 -26.74 -14.79
CA VAL A 409 88.58 -28.19 -14.63
C VAL A 409 89.16 -28.88 -15.87
N PRO A 410 90.13 -29.78 -15.73
CA PRO A 410 90.65 -30.55 -16.88
C PRO A 410 89.53 -31.34 -17.57
N ALA A 411 89.56 -31.45 -18.89
CA ALA A 411 88.52 -32.16 -19.65
C ALA A 411 88.29 -33.60 -19.15
N ALA A 412 89.37 -34.31 -18.79
CA ALA A 412 89.29 -35.67 -18.24
C ALA A 412 88.53 -35.76 -16.89
N GLU A 413 88.38 -34.66 -16.16
CA GLU A 413 87.69 -34.59 -14.87
C GLU A 413 86.29 -33.96 -14.95
N ALA A 414 85.92 -33.37 -16.09
CA ALA A 414 84.69 -32.61 -16.27
C ALA A 414 83.43 -33.41 -15.96
N ALA A 415 83.35 -34.66 -16.45
CA ALA A 415 82.21 -35.55 -16.16
C ALA A 415 82.09 -35.88 -14.66
N LYS A 416 83.22 -36.05 -13.96
CA LYS A 416 83.24 -36.31 -12.51
C LYS A 416 82.81 -35.07 -11.73
N ALA A 417 83.31 -33.89 -12.11
CA ALA A 417 82.94 -32.62 -11.50
C ALA A 417 81.44 -32.33 -11.65
N LEU A 418 80.86 -32.57 -12.83
CA LEU A 418 79.41 -32.39 -13.04
C LEU A 418 78.55 -33.40 -12.27
N LYS A 419 78.97 -34.67 -12.16
CA LYS A 419 78.28 -35.64 -11.30
C LYS A 419 78.32 -35.23 -9.82
N GLN A 420 79.48 -34.77 -9.34
CA GLN A 420 79.63 -34.25 -7.98
C GLN A 420 78.77 -33.01 -7.77
N PHE A 421 78.71 -32.10 -8.75
CA PHE A 421 77.84 -30.94 -8.73
C PHE A 421 76.36 -31.34 -8.65
N ALA A 422 75.91 -32.27 -9.49
CA ALA A 422 74.52 -32.75 -9.47
C ALA A 422 74.15 -33.34 -8.10
N GLN A 423 75.01 -34.16 -7.51
CA GLN A 423 74.81 -34.72 -6.17
C GLN A 423 74.76 -33.65 -5.08
N SER A 424 75.68 -32.67 -5.12
CA SER A 424 75.69 -31.56 -4.16
C SER A 424 74.51 -30.61 -4.35
N ALA A 425 74.04 -30.41 -5.59
CA ALA A 425 72.86 -29.63 -5.90
C ALA A 425 71.57 -30.29 -5.39
N GLN A 426 71.45 -31.62 -5.50
CA GLN A 426 70.36 -32.39 -4.90
C GLN A 426 70.37 -32.28 -3.37
N ALA A 427 71.54 -32.44 -2.74
CA ALA A 427 71.67 -32.26 -1.28
C ALA A 427 71.32 -30.82 -0.84
N ALA A 428 71.66 -29.82 -1.65
CA ALA A 428 71.28 -28.44 -1.41
C ALA A 428 69.76 -28.23 -1.56
N GLN A 429 69.11 -28.82 -2.56
CA GLN A 429 67.66 -28.81 -2.73
C GLN A 429 66.95 -29.33 -1.48
N ASP A 430 67.31 -30.52 -1.01
CA ASP A 430 66.68 -31.16 0.16
C ASP A 430 66.86 -30.32 1.43
N GLN A 431 68.08 -29.78 1.62
CA GLN A 431 68.38 -28.95 2.79
C GLN A 431 67.69 -27.58 2.72
N LEU A 432 67.55 -26.98 1.55
CA LEU A 432 66.80 -25.74 1.35
C LEU A 432 65.30 -25.95 1.62
N LEU A 433 64.73 -27.08 1.20
CA LEU A 433 63.33 -27.43 1.47
C LEU A 433 63.07 -27.63 2.98
N ASN A 434 63.94 -28.37 3.66
CA ASN A 434 63.89 -28.54 5.11
C ASN A 434 64.00 -27.20 5.85
N THR A 435 64.87 -26.30 5.38
CA THR A 435 64.97 -24.94 5.93
C THR A 435 63.70 -24.13 5.67
N ALA A 436 63.08 -24.23 4.49
CA ALA A 436 61.81 -23.59 4.20
C ALA A 436 60.69 -24.08 5.16
N GLU A 437 60.61 -25.38 5.43
CA GLU A 437 59.64 -25.94 6.38
C GLU A 437 59.87 -25.42 7.81
N LYS A 438 61.13 -25.34 8.25
CA LYS A 438 61.45 -24.78 9.57
C LYS A 438 61.16 -23.28 9.67
N LEU A 439 61.43 -22.53 8.61
CA LEU A 439 61.06 -21.11 8.51
C LEU A 439 59.53 -20.95 8.57
N ALA A 440 58.77 -21.80 7.88
CA ALA A 440 57.31 -21.78 7.90
C ALA A 440 56.74 -22.00 9.31
N ASN A 441 57.40 -22.82 10.13
CA ASN A 441 56.91 -23.24 11.44
C ASN A 441 57.52 -22.43 12.61
N VAL A 442 58.36 -21.42 12.34
CA VAL A 442 59.11 -20.74 13.40
C VAL A 442 58.22 -19.95 14.36
N GLY A 443 57.10 -19.40 13.88
CA GLY A 443 56.09 -18.70 14.69
C GLY A 443 55.04 -19.63 15.31
N GLY A 444 55.24 -20.95 15.26
CA GLY A 444 54.24 -21.94 15.68
C GLY A 444 53.09 -22.09 14.67
N LYS A 445 52.08 -22.88 15.03
CA LYS A 445 50.95 -23.22 14.15
C LYS A 445 50.18 -21.99 13.68
N ASP A 446 49.90 -21.07 14.60
CA ASP A 446 49.10 -19.87 14.33
C ASP A 446 49.94 -18.74 13.70
N GLY A 447 51.27 -18.74 13.92
CA GLY A 447 52.17 -17.72 13.39
C GLY A 447 52.61 -17.94 11.94
N ARG A 448 52.42 -19.15 11.39
CA ARG A 448 52.85 -19.50 10.02
C ARG A 448 52.28 -18.58 8.96
N GLU A 449 50.98 -18.30 9.01
CA GLU A 449 50.30 -17.43 8.04
C GLU A 449 50.62 -15.96 8.31
N ALA A 450 50.65 -15.57 9.59
CA ALA A 450 50.95 -14.20 9.99
C ALA A 450 52.35 -13.76 9.52
N LEU A 451 53.39 -14.57 9.72
CA LEU A 451 54.79 -14.23 9.42
C LEU A 451 55.02 -13.72 8.00
N GLY A 452 54.27 -14.21 7.01
CA GLY A 452 54.36 -13.73 5.63
C GLY A 452 53.95 -12.27 5.44
N ALA A 453 53.17 -11.71 6.37
CA ALA A 453 52.77 -10.31 6.37
C ALA A 453 53.78 -9.39 7.08
N SER A 454 54.85 -9.92 7.69
CA SER A 454 55.86 -9.11 8.33
C SER A 454 56.87 -8.55 7.32
N GLU A 455 57.11 -7.25 7.34
CA GLU A 455 58.09 -6.56 6.48
C GLU A 455 59.51 -7.08 6.69
N VAL A 456 59.85 -7.45 7.93
CA VAL A 456 61.18 -8.00 8.25
C VAL A 456 61.35 -9.45 7.77
N TRP A 457 60.25 -10.13 7.43
CA TRP A 457 60.25 -11.50 6.90
C TRP A 457 60.33 -11.55 5.36
N VAL A 458 60.57 -10.41 4.71
CA VAL A 458 60.64 -10.28 3.24
C VAL A 458 62.07 -9.99 2.80
N TYR A 459 62.56 -10.74 1.80
CA TYR A 459 63.83 -10.50 1.12
C TYR A 459 63.62 -10.45 -0.40
N GLN A 460 64.11 -9.40 -1.06
CA GLN A 460 63.92 -9.20 -2.51
C GLN A 460 62.44 -9.31 -2.96
N ARG A 461 61.50 -8.78 -2.16
CA ARG A 461 60.04 -8.82 -2.40
C ARG A 461 59.38 -10.21 -2.31
N MET A 462 60.10 -11.23 -1.83
CA MET A 462 59.52 -12.54 -1.50
C MET A 462 59.64 -12.78 0.00
N ASP A 463 58.62 -13.37 0.61
CA ASP A 463 58.76 -13.83 1.99
C ASP A 463 59.83 -14.93 2.08
N LEU A 464 60.56 -14.98 3.19
CA LEU A 464 61.70 -15.87 3.35
C LEU A 464 61.32 -17.35 3.21
N THR A 465 60.11 -17.74 3.60
CA THR A 465 59.64 -19.12 3.46
C THR A 465 59.49 -19.51 1.99
N THR A 466 58.76 -18.70 1.22
CA THR A 466 58.55 -18.91 -0.22
C THR A 466 59.87 -18.81 -0.99
N LEU A 467 60.76 -17.89 -0.60
CA LEU A 467 62.07 -17.75 -1.22
C LEU A 467 62.91 -19.02 -1.06
N TYR A 468 63.01 -19.59 0.15
CA TYR A 468 63.78 -20.82 0.37
C TYR A 468 63.19 -22.03 -0.37
N ALA A 469 61.86 -22.10 -0.52
CA ALA A 469 61.21 -23.12 -1.35
C ALA A 469 61.54 -22.94 -2.85
N ALA A 470 61.54 -21.69 -3.36
CA ALA A 470 61.94 -21.40 -4.73
C ALA A 470 63.42 -21.69 -4.99
N LEU A 471 64.30 -21.36 -4.04
CA LEU A 471 65.73 -21.66 -4.12
C LEU A 471 66.00 -23.17 -4.11
N SER A 472 65.20 -23.94 -3.35
CA SER A 472 65.24 -25.40 -3.39
C SER A 472 64.91 -25.94 -4.79
N GLN A 473 63.84 -25.44 -5.43
CA GLN A 473 63.49 -25.83 -6.79
C GLN A 473 64.57 -25.47 -7.81
N ALA A 474 65.17 -24.28 -7.69
CA ALA A 474 66.28 -23.86 -8.55
C ALA A 474 67.51 -24.77 -8.41
N ALA A 475 67.85 -25.20 -7.18
CA ALA A 475 68.92 -26.16 -6.95
C ALA A 475 68.62 -27.52 -7.59
N GLY A 476 67.37 -28.00 -7.50
CA GLY A 476 66.93 -29.25 -8.14
C GLY A 476 67.03 -29.20 -9.67
N GLN A 477 66.59 -28.10 -10.29
CA GLN A 477 66.72 -27.91 -11.74
C GLN A 477 68.18 -27.93 -12.21
N LEU A 478 69.09 -27.31 -11.45
CA LEU A 478 70.52 -27.36 -11.74
C LEU A 478 71.10 -28.78 -11.59
N ALA A 479 70.62 -29.56 -10.61
CA ALA A 479 71.01 -30.95 -10.42
C ALA A 479 70.62 -31.81 -11.63
N GLU A 480 69.36 -31.72 -12.07
CA GLU A 480 68.85 -32.45 -13.24
C GLU A 480 69.56 -32.04 -14.53
N GLN A 481 69.78 -30.73 -14.73
CA GLN A 481 70.50 -30.23 -15.90
C GLN A 481 71.93 -30.78 -15.94
N ALA A 482 72.65 -30.77 -14.82
CA ALA A 482 74.01 -31.27 -14.76
C ALA A 482 74.10 -32.78 -15.03
N ASP A 483 73.19 -33.58 -14.47
CA ASP A 483 73.15 -35.03 -14.71
C ASP A 483 72.83 -35.35 -16.18
N ALA A 484 71.89 -34.61 -16.78
CA ALA A 484 71.55 -34.75 -18.19
C ALA A 484 72.73 -34.43 -19.12
N LEU A 485 73.54 -33.42 -18.79
CA LEU A 485 74.71 -33.02 -19.60
C LEU A 485 75.79 -34.10 -19.62
N VAL A 486 76.05 -34.76 -18.48
CA VAL A 486 77.09 -35.79 -18.34
C VAL A 486 76.87 -36.98 -19.28
N SER A 487 75.62 -37.32 -19.58
CA SER A 487 75.29 -38.44 -20.47
C SER A 487 75.33 -38.10 -21.97
N ARG A 488 75.38 -36.81 -22.33
CA ARG A 488 75.10 -36.34 -23.70
C ARG A 488 76.28 -35.68 -24.42
N LEU A 489 77.29 -35.23 -23.70
CA LEU A 489 78.36 -34.39 -24.24
C LEU A 489 79.75 -35.03 -24.12
N THR A 490 80.67 -34.60 -24.99
CA THR A 490 82.09 -35.00 -24.92
C THR A 490 82.81 -34.31 -23.75
N PRO A 491 83.93 -34.84 -23.25
CA PRO A 491 84.70 -34.25 -22.15
C PRO A 491 85.05 -32.76 -22.35
N GLU A 492 85.37 -32.34 -23.56
CA GLU A 492 85.70 -30.94 -23.90
C GLU A 492 84.46 -30.04 -23.82
N ALA A 493 83.33 -30.48 -24.38
CA ALA A 493 82.07 -29.74 -24.32
C ALA A 493 81.53 -29.63 -22.88
N LEU A 494 81.81 -30.61 -22.01
CA LEU A 494 81.46 -30.54 -20.59
C LEU A 494 82.21 -29.43 -19.86
N VAL A 495 83.45 -29.10 -20.26
CA VAL A 495 84.20 -27.98 -19.65
C VAL A 495 83.53 -26.64 -19.92
N GLU A 496 83.03 -26.42 -21.14
CA GLU A 496 82.28 -25.21 -21.50
C GLU A 496 80.98 -25.09 -20.69
N GLN A 497 80.26 -26.21 -20.53
CA GLN A 497 79.03 -26.22 -19.71
C GLN A 497 79.31 -26.00 -18.22
N ILE A 498 80.42 -26.52 -17.68
CA ILE A 498 80.86 -26.20 -16.32
C ILE A 498 81.09 -24.69 -16.16
N GLN A 499 81.73 -24.04 -17.14
CA GLN A 499 81.93 -22.60 -17.11
C GLN A 499 80.61 -21.83 -17.16
N ALA A 500 79.63 -22.31 -17.94
CA ALA A 500 78.29 -21.72 -18.01
C ALA A 500 77.47 -21.89 -16.71
N LEU A 501 77.64 -23.01 -16.00
CA LEU A 501 76.91 -23.29 -14.74
C LEU A 501 77.48 -22.53 -13.52
N ARG A 502 78.77 -22.17 -13.52
CA ARG A 502 79.42 -21.43 -12.43
C ARG A 502 78.71 -20.13 -12.01
N PRO A 503 78.36 -19.19 -12.92
CA PRO A 503 77.66 -17.97 -12.52
C PRO A 503 76.28 -18.25 -11.91
N HIS A 504 75.57 -19.29 -12.36
CA HIS A 504 74.29 -19.69 -11.77
C HIS A 504 74.47 -20.25 -10.34
N ALA A 505 75.46 -21.12 -10.14
CA ALA A 505 75.79 -21.65 -8.82
C ALA A 505 76.25 -20.54 -7.84
N ALA A 506 77.10 -19.62 -8.31
CA ALA A 506 77.55 -18.48 -7.52
C ALA A 506 76.39 -17.53 -7.18
N GLY A 507 75.49 -17.27 -8.12
CA GLY A 507 74.28 -16.47 -7.88
C GLY A 507 73.36 -17.12 -6.85
N LEU A 508 73.19 -18.45 -6.89
CA LEU A 508 72.40 -19.17 -5.90
C LEU A 508 73.04 -19.07 -4.49
N VAL A 509 74.36 -19.24 -4.38
CA VAL A 509 75.09 -19.06 -3.11
C VAL A 509 74.88 -17.64 -2.58
N GLN A 510 75.09 -16.62 -3.41
CA GLN A 510 74.92 -15.22 -2.99
C GLN A 510 73.50 -14.95 -2.47
N THR A 511 72.47 -15.45 -3.17
CA THR A 511 71.08 -15.28 -2.74
C THR A 511 70.77 -16.03 -1.46
N VAL A 512 71.22 -17.29 -1.31
CA VAL A 512 71.01 -18.08 -0.08
C VAL A 512 71.73 -17.45 1.12
N THR A 513 72.99 -17.04 0.97
CA THR A 513 73.73 -16.36 2.04
C THR A 513 73.07 -15.03 2.42
N GLY A 514 72.62 -14.26 1.43
CA GLY A 514 71.90 -13.00 1.64
C GLY A 514 70.57 -13.20 2.39
N ALA A 515 69.76 -14.14 1.92
CA ALA A 515 68.50 -14.53 2.55
C ALA A 515 68.71 -15.10 3.95
N GLY A 516 69.78 -15.86 4.19
CA GLY A 516 70.14 -16.38 5.51
C GLY A 516 70.49 -15.28 6.52
N LYS A 517 71.23 -14.25 6.09
CA LYS A 517 71.49 -13.06 6.94
C LYS A 517 70.20 -12.30 7.25
N ALA A 518 69.35 -12.09 6.24
CA ALA A 518 68.05 -11.44 6.42
C ALA A 518 67.15 -12.23 7.39
N ALA A 519 67.08 -13.56 7.23
CA ALA A 519 66.33 -14.43 8.13
C ALA A 519 66.84 -14.37 9.58
N ASN A 520 68.16 -14.39 9.80
CA ASN A 520 68.71 -14.27 11.16
C ASN A 520 68.37 -12.93 11.81
N ALA A 521 68.46 -11.82 11.06
CA ALA A 521 68.06 -10.51 11.55
C ALA A 521 66.55 -10.45 11.86
N ALA A 522 65.72 -11.04 11.01
CA ALA A 522 64.29 -11.14 11.23
C ALA A 522 63.94 -11.96 12.47
N LEU A 523 64.59 -13.11 12.68
CA LEU A 523 64.42 -13.94 13.88
C LEU A 523 64.76 -13.18 15.17
N GLU A 524 65.85 -12.41 15.16
CA GLU A 524 66.23 -11.60 16.32
C GLU A 524 65.17 -10.54 16.63
N GLN A 525 64.74 -9.79 15.62
CA GLN A 525 63.71 -8.74 15.79
C GLN A 525 62.36 -9.32 16.21
N LEU A 526 61.92 -10.42 15.56
CA LEU A 526 60.63 -11.04 15.84
C LEU A 526 60.58 -11.75 17.20
N SER A 527 61.73 -12.14 17.77
CA SER A 527 61.79 -12.78 19.09
C SER A 527 61.55 -11.83 20.27
N LYS A 528 61.57 -10.51 20.04
CA LYS A 528 61.46 -9.49 21.10
C LYS A 528 60.45 -8.41 20.72
N ALA A 529 59.31 -8.40 21.40
CA ALA A 529 58.43 -7.23 21.36
C ALA A 529 58.97 -6.12 22.27
N ASP A 530 58.94 -4.86 21.82
CA ASP A 530 59.29 -3.70 22.66
C ASP A 530 58.26 -3.50 23.80
N PRO A 531 58.60 -2.79 24.89
CA PRO A 531 57.68 -2.63 26.02
C PRO A 531 56.32 -2.00 25.68
N GLY A 532 56.25 -1.14 24.66
CA GLY A 532 55.01 -0.54 24.18
C GLY A 532 54.13 -1.58 23.49
N SER A 533 54.71 -2.32 22.54
CA SER A 533 54.04 -3.42 21.85
C SER A 533 53.65 -4.56 22.81
N GLN A 534 54.48 -4.91 23.79
CA GLN A 534 54.16 -5.93 24.80
C GLN A 534 52.90 -5.58 25.59
N LYS A 535 52.75 -4.32 26.04
CA LYS A 535 51.55 -3.87 26.74
C LYS A 535 50.30 -4.00 25.87
N LEU A 536 50.42 -3.70 24.58
CA LEU A 536 49.31 -3.79 23.63
C LEU A 536 48.95 -5.25 23.32
N LEU A 537 49.95 -6.09 23.07
CA LEU A 537 49.79 -7.53 22.83
C LEU A 537 49.20 -8.25 24.05
N ALA A 538 49.63 -7.89 25.27
CA ALA A 538 49.07 -8.44 26.51
C ALA A 538 47.59 -8.07 26.69
N ARG A 539 47.16 -6.86 26.27
CA ARG A 539 45.73 -6.50 26.22
C ARG A 539 44.95 -7.29 25.17
N ALA A 540 45.61 -7.70 24.08
CA ALA A 540 45.00 -8.49 23.02
C ALA A 540 44.85 -9.97 23.40
N GLU A 541 45.58 -10.46 24.41
CA GLU A 541 45.38 -11.81 24.93
C GLU A 541 43.92 -12.03 25.35
N GLY A 542 43.34 -13.13 24.87
CA GLY A 542 41.92 -13.42 25.10
C GLY A 542 40.94 -12.57 24.27
N LYS A 543 41.40 -11.89 23.21
CA LYS A 543 40.60 -11.04 22.31
C LYS A 543 40.00 -9.80 23.00
N LYS A 544 40.67 -9.29 24.03
CA LYS A 544 40.17 -8.19 24.89
C LYS A 544 40.70 -6.80 24.54
N LEU A 545 41.42 -6.67 23.43
CA LEU A 545 42.11 -5.42 23.07
C LEU A 545 41.18 -4.21 23.10
N PHE A 546 39.99 -4.36 22.51
CA PHE A 546 38.96 -3.33 22.40
C PHE A 546 37.72 -3.62 23.27
N GLU A 547 37.84 -4.43 24.33
CA GLU A 547 36.70 -4.82 25.19
C GLU A 547 35.92 -3.62 25.73
N LYS A 548 36.60 -2.51 26.03
CA LYS A 548 35.98 -1.25 26.46
C LYS A 548 35.06 -0.61 25.41
N ILE A 549 35.29 -0.89 24.13
CA ILE A 549 34.53 -0.36 22.99
C ILE A 549 33.52 -1.40 22.51
N THR A 550 33.92 -2.67 22.38
CA THR A 550 33.06 -3.74 21.87
C THR A 550 31.97 -4.15 22.86
N ALA A 551 32.20 -4.10 24.18
CA ALA A 551 31.16 -4.46 25.15
C ALA A 551 29.97 -3.46 25.16
N PRO A 552 30.17 -2.13 25.14
CA PRO A 552 29.05 -1.19 24.95
C PRO A 552 28.34 -1.34 23.60
N LEU A 553 29.07 -1.62 22.51
CA LEU A 553 28.47 -1.91 21.19
C LEU A 553 27.57 -3.15 21.25
N GLN A 554 28.05 -4.24 21.85
CA GLN A 554 27.27 -5.47 22.04
C GLN A 554 26.02 -5.22 22.91
N ALA A 555 26.14 -4.41 23.97
CA ALA A 555 25.01 -4.04 24.81
C ALA A 555 23.92 -3.27 24.03
N ILE A 556 24.30 -2.43 23.07
CA ILE A 556 23.35 -1.76 22.16
C ILE A 556 22.64 -2.81 21.28
N LEU A 557 23.37 -3.75 20.66
CA LEU A 557 22.75 -4.81 19.86
C LEU A 557 21.78 -5.68 20.68
N ASP A 558 22.14 -5.98 21.92
CA ASP A 558 21.30 -6.78 22.82
C ASP A 558 20.06 -6.02 23.30
N GLU A 559 20.13 -4.69 23.42
CA GLU A 559 18.96 -3.84 23.65
C GLU A 559 18.05 -3.78 22.41
N ILE A 560 18.62 -3.63 21.21
CA ILE A 560 17.87 -3.64 19.94
C ILE A 560 17.10 -4.95 19.77
N LYS A 561 17.72 -6.10 20.04
CA LYS A 561 17.06 -7.43 19.98
C LYS A 561 15.87 -7.58 20.94
N LYS A 562 15.80 -6.77 22.01
CA LYS A 562 14.69 -6.78 22.98
C LYS A 562 13.56 -5.83 22.60
N LEU A 563 13.78 -4.94 21.62
CA LEU A 563 12.74 -4.02 21.18
C LEU A 563 11.64 -4.77 20.44
N PRO A 564 10.35 -4.42 20.66
CA PRO A 564 9.27 -4.97 19.86
C PRO A 564 9.46 -4.51 18.42
N GLU A 565 9.35 -5.41 17.45
CA GLU A 565 9.44 -5.02 16.04
C GLU A 565 8.38 -3.96 15.71
N LEU A 566 8.85 -2.73 15.44
CA LEU A 566 8.01 -1.74 14.79
C LEU A 566 7.96 -2.14 13.32
N LYS A 567 6.77 -2.47 12.84
CA LYS A 567 6.55 -2.57 11.40
C LYS A 567 7.02 -1.24 10.81
N GLU A 568 7.95 -1.28 9.85
CA GLU A 568 8.35 -0.11 9.07
C GLU A 568 7.07 0.51 8.51
N ASP A 569 6.53 1.50 9.22
CA ASP A 569 5.26 2.09 8.88
C ASP A 569 5.60 3.18 7.88
N ASN A 570 5.18 2.99 6.63
CA ASN A 570 5.42 3.95 5.56
C ASN A 570 4.86 5.35 5.87
N VAL A 571 4.10 5.50 6.96
CA VAL A 571 3.54 6.74 7.51
C VAL A 571 4.54 7.89 7.49
N VAL A 572 5.78 7.75 7.97
CA VAL A 572 6.73 8.89 8.00
C VAL A 572 7.07 9.37 6.60
N ARG A 573 7.37 8.42 5.69
CA ARG A 573 7.68 8.70 4.29
C ARG A 573 6.46 9.26 3.54
N GLU A 574 5.28 8.71 3.79
CA GLU A 574 4.01 9.13 3.18
C GLU A 574 3.58 10.51 3.68
N LEU A 575 3.78 10.85 4.95
CA LEU A 575 3.50 12.19 5.50
C LEU A 575 4.43 13.28 4.96
N GLY A 576 5.61 12.91 4.46
CA GLY A 576 6.48 13.81 3.73
C GLY A 576 5.95 14.21 2.35
N GLN A 577 4.96 13.48 1.80
CA GLN A 577 4.35 13.80 0.52
C GLN A 577 3.38 14.99 0.65
N GLU A 578 3.20 15.71 -0.45
CA GLU A 578 2.19 16.76 -0.53
C GLU A 578 0.79 16.17 -0.78
N ASN A 579 -0.25 16.86 -0.29
CA ASN A 579 -1.66 16.48 -0.49
C ASN A 579 -2.03 15.09 0.02
N VAL A 580 -1.90 14.90 1.32
CA VAL A 580 -2.18 13.62 1.98
C VAL A 580 -3.47 13.68 2.79
N VAL A 581 -4.09 12.51 2.99
CA VAL A 581 -5.18 12.33 3.95
C VAL A 581 -4.67 11.44 5.06
N ILE A 582 -4.61 11.96 6.29
CA ILE A 582 -4.18 11.22 7.47
C ILE A 582 -5.41 10.66 8.16
N ILE A 583 -5.45 9.36 8.37
CA ILE A 583 -6.53 8.67 9.06
C ILE A 583 -6.00 8.17 10.40
N GLU A 584 -6.64 8.60 11.48
CA GLU A 584 -6.36 8.17 12.84
C GLU A 584 -7.56 7.35 13.35
N VAL A 585 -7.32 6.11 13.80
CA VAL A 585 -8.34 5.25 14.43
C VAL A 585 -7.80 4.81 15.78
N GLY A 586 -8.29 5.46 16.85
CA GLY A 586 -7.68 5.35 18.18
C GLY A 586 -6.21 5.75 18.17
N ASN A 587 -5.32 4.79 18.47
CA ASN A 587 -3.87 5.00 18.48
C ASN A 587 -3.20 4.69 17.14
N LYS A 588 -3.90 4.09 16.17
CA LYS A 588 -3.33 3.75 14.87
C LYS A 588 -3.41 4.95 13.94
N VAL A 589 -2.37 5.14 13.13
CA VAL A 589 -2.28 6.21 12.13
C VAL A 589 -1.95 5.55 10.80
N LYS A 590 -2.66 5.92 9.74
CA LYS A 590 -2.29 5.59 8.36
C LYS A 590 -2.46 6.80 7.46
N VAL A 591 -1.74 6.81 6.35
CA VAL A 591 -1.84 7.86 5.34
C VAL A 591 -2.46 7.28 4.08
N ALA A 592 -3.39 8.02 3.48
CA ALA A 592 -3.77 7.87 2.09
C ALA A 592 -3.05 8.97 1.29
N THR A 593 -2.13 8.55 0.44
CA THR A 593 -1.30 9.44 -0.38
C THR A 593 -2.11 10.11 -1.48
N PHE A 594 -1.58 11.19 -2.06
CA PHE A 594 -2.24 11.87 -3.19
C PHE A 594 -2.45 10.92 -4.37
N ASP A 595 -1.49 10.06 -4.68
CA ASP A 595 -1.58 9.12 -5.81
C ASP A 595 -2.56 7.95 -5.54
N GLU A 596 -2.88 7.63 -4.28
CA GLU A 596 -3.95 6.69 -3.93
C GLU A 596 -5.34 7.32 -4.03
N VAL A 597 -5.48 8.58 -3.59
CA VAL A 597 -6.74 9.34 -3.59
C VAL A 597 -7.07 9.87 -4.99
N TYR A 598 -6.04 10.26 -5.75
CA TYR A 598 -6.12 10.81 -7.10
C TYR A 598 -5.11 10.13 -8.03
N PRO A 599 -5.24 8.81 -8.29
CA PRO A 599 -4.35 8.11 -9.21
C PRO A 599 -4.29 8.81 -10.57
N VAL A 600 -3.08 8.87 -11.11
CA VAL A 600 -2.83 9.31 -12.48
C VAL A 600 -3.55 8.34 -13.42
N ARG A 601 -4.31 8.86 -14.39
CA ARG A 601 -4.72 8.03 -15.53
C ARG A 601 -3.43 7.72 -16.30
N LEU A 602 -3.00 6.46 -16.25
CA LEU A 602 -1.84 6.00 -17.00
C LEU A 602 -1.99 6.44 -18.45
N ARG A 603 -0.92 7.05 -18.96
CA ARG A 603 -0.89 7.76 -20.24
C ARG A 603 -1.09 6.76 -21.38
N GLU A 604 -1.69 7.20 -22.47
CA GLU A 604 -1.68 6.44 -23.73
C GLU A 604 -0.23 6.09 -24.10
N GLN A 605 0.08 4.79 -24.06
CA GLN A 605 1.41 4.27 -24.35
C GLN A 605 1.71 4.52 -25.84
N GLY A 606 2.64 5.45 -26.14
CA GLY A 606 3.10 5.70 -27.52
C GLY A 606 3.30 7.16 -27.93
N MET A 607 2.86 8.14 -27.14
CA MET A 607 3.03 9.56 -27.45
C MET A 607 4.03 10.23 -26.49
N PRO A 608 5.16 10.79 -26.96
CA PRO A 608 6.13 11.46 -26.10
C PRO A 608 5.49 12.66 -25.38
N ALA A 609 5.95 12.87 -24.15
CA ALA A 609 5.35 13.75 -23.18
C ALA A 609 5.44 15.24 -23.54
N GLY A 610 4.54 15.74 -24.40
CA GLY A 610 4.34 17.18 -24.60
C GLY A 610 3.47 17.76 -23.49
N GLY A 611 4.08 18.19 -22.37
CA GLY A 611 3.64 19.30 -21.48
C GLY A 611 2.26 19.30 -20.78
N GLU A 612 1.23 18.60 -21.23
CA GLU A 612 -0.14 18.79 -20.75
C GLU A 612 -0.50 17.94 -19.52
N ASN A 613 -1.33 18.53 -18.65
CA ASN A 613 -1.72 18.05 -17.32
C ASN A 613 -2.19 16.58 -17.32
N GLU A 614 -1.47 15.73 -16.59
CA GLU A 614 -1.88 14.35 -16.35
C GLU A 614 -3.24 14.32 -15.66
N LYS A 615 -4.25 13.86 -16.38
CA LYS A 615 -5.61 13.77 -15.87
C LYS A 615 -5.66 12.74 -14.74
N ARG A 616 -6.01 13.17 -13.53
CA ARG A 616 -6.18 12.29 -12.36
C ARG A 616 -7.64 11.94 -12.15
N VAL A 617 -7.91 10.81 -11.51
CA VAL A 617 -9.28 10.44 -11.13
C VAL A 617 -9.41 10.29 -9.63
N PHE A 618 -10.52 10.81 -9.09
CA PHE A 618 -10.85 10.63 -7.70
C PHE A 618 -11.17 9.16 -7.35
N ASN A 619 -10.39 8.59 -6.43
CA ASN A 619 -10.54 7.28 -5.79
C ASN A 619 -10.56 7.42 -4.24
N GLY A 620 -10.83 8.62 -3.73
CA GLY A 620 -10.72 8.92 -2.29
C GLY A 620 -11.61 8.07 -1.40
N GLY A 621 -12.82 7.72 -1.84
CA GLY A 621 -13.74 6.87 -1.08
C GLY A 621 -13.15 5.48 -0.76
N SER A 622 -12.59 4.80 -1.77
CA SER A 622 -11.95 3.49 -1.59
C SER A 622 -10.64 3.59 -0.83
N ALA A 623 -9.79 4.55 -1.20
CA ALA A 623 -8.49 4.74 -0.58
C ALA A 623 -8.65 4.99 0.94
N ILE A 624 -9.52 5.91 1.34
CA ILE A 624 -9.73 6.24 2.76
C ILE A 624 -10.41 5.08 3.50
N ALA A 625 -11.43 4.45 2.90
CA ALA A 625 -12.12 3.32 3.52
C ALA A 625 -11.20 2.10 3.72
N SER A 626 -10.30 1.80 2.78
CA SER A 626 -9.32 0.72 2.90
C SER A 626 -8.37 0.92 4.09
N LYS A 627 -7.89 2.15 4.31
CA LYS A 627 -7.02 2.49 5.45
C LYS A 627 -7.79 2.33 6.77
N ILE A 628 -9.04 2.81 6.85
CA ILE A 628 -9.92 2.59 8.02
C ILE A 628 -10.11 1.09 8.27
N LEU A 629 -10.40 0.30 7.23
CA LEU A 629 -10.63 -1.14 7.33
C LEU A 629 -9.40 -1.86 7.89
N SER A 630 -8.22 -1.58 7.34
CA SER A 630 -6.96 -2.21 7.78
C SER A 630 -6.54 -1.83 9.21
N MET A 631 -7.07 -0.74 9.76
CA MET A 631 -6.83 -0.33 11.16
C MET A 631 -7.87 -0.92 12.12
N THR A 632 -9.10 -1.13 11.65
CA THR A 632 -10.23 -1.61 12.46
C THR A 632 -10.38 -3.13 12.46
N ARG A 633 -9.89 -3.82 11.42
CA ARG A 633 -10.00 -5.27 11.29
C ARG A 633 -8.66 -5.92 10.96
N LYS A 634 -8.51 -7.18 11.36
CA LYS A 634 -7.44 -8.05 10.85
C LYS A 634 -7.71 -8.36 9.38
N PRO A 635 -6.70 -8.72 8.57
CA PRO A 635 -6.91 -9.19 7.21
C PRO A 635 -7.89 -10.36 7.16
N PHE A 636 -8.80 -10.36 6.19
CA PHE A 636 -9.89 -11.35 6.11
C PHE A 636 -9.38 -12.76 5.80
N ALA A 637 -8.43 -12.84 4.87
CA ALA A 637 -7.79 -14.07 4.46
C ALA A 637 -6.41 -13.75 3.85
N THR A 638 -5.62 -14.79 3.63
CA THR A 638 -4.43 -14.71 2.79
C THR A 638 -4.74 -15.29 1.41
N VAL A 639 -4.61 -14.47 0.36
CA VAL A 639 -4.72 -14.91 -1.04
C VAL A 639 -3.37 -15.41 -1.52
N LEU A 640 -3.27 -16.69 -1.85
CA LEU A 640 -2.03 -17.34 -2.30
C LEU A 640 -2.04 -17.50 -3.82
N MET A 641 -1.19 -16.74 -4.52
CA MET A 641 -0.99 -16.86 -5.96
C MET A 641 -0.12 -18.08 -6.27
N THR A 642 -0.64 -19.06 -7.00
CA THR A 642 0.11 -20.29 -7.31
C THR A 642 1.07 -20.07 -8.48
N TYR A 643 2.30 -20.56 -8.41
CA TYR A 643 3.23 -20.55 -9.53
C TYR A 643 4.15 -21.78 -9.52
N LEU A 644 4.90 -22.02 -10.61
CA LEU A 644 5.82 -23.14 -10.72
C LEU A 644 7.18 -22.66 -11.29
N GLY A 645 8.24 -22.79 -10.48
CA GLY A 645 9.63 -22.49 -10.87
C GLY A 645 10.03 -21.01 -10.79
N PRO A 646 11.34 -20.69 -10.87
CA PRO A 646 11.85 -19.33 -10.82
C PRO A 646 11.37 -18.51 -12.02
N ASP A 647 10.92 -17.26 -11.81
CA ASP A 647 10.53 -16.31 -12.86
C ASP A 647 11.72 -16.09 -13.81
N PRO A 648 11.75 -16.70 -15.01
CA PRO A 648 12.88 -16.55 -15.90
C PRO A 648 12.73 -15.18 -16.55
N MET A 649 13.51 -14.20 -16.09
CA MET A 649 13.61 -12.86 -16.68
C MET A 649 13.74 -12.91 -18.22
N MET A 650 14.40 -13.95 -18.75
CA MET A 650 14.58 -14.22 -20.18
C MET A 650 13.29 -14.51 -20.96
N MET A 651 12.24 -15.07 -20.33
CA MET A 651 10.99 -15.38 -21.04
C MET A 651 10.13 -14.14 -21.32
N ARG A 652 10.30 -13.05 -20.55
CA ARG A 652 9.53 -11.81 -20.76
C ARG A 652 9.81 -11.16 -22.12
N MET A 653 11.02 -11.33 -22.68
CA MET A 653 11.38 -10.72 -23.97
C MET A 653 10.66 -11.32 -25.19
N ARG A 654 10.10 -12.54 -25.10
CA ARG A 654 9.51 -13.22 -26.27
C ARG A 654 8.00 -13.05 -26.43
N GLY A 655 7.34 -12.23 -25.62
CA GLY A 655 5.90 -11.93 -25.75
C GLY A 655 4.94 -13.13 -25.54
N GLY A 656 5.47 -14.33 -25.29
CA GLY A 656 4.74 -15.55 -24.94
C GLY A 656 5.14 -16.09 -23.57
N GLY A 657 5.68 -15.22 -22.70
CA GLY A 657 6.02 -15.58 -21.34
C GLY A 657 4.78 -15.98 -20.55
N GLY A 658 4.97 -16.97 -19.69
CA GLY A 658 3.99 -17.38 -18.71
C GLY A 658 3.42 -16.24 -17.87
N ILE A 659 2.20 -16.42 -17.36
CA ILE A 659 1.59 -15.48 -16.42
C ILE A 659 2.20 -15.72 -15.04
N THR A 660 3.09 -14.83 -14.59
CA THR A 660 3.76 -14.93 -13.28
C THR A 660 3.05 -14.09 -12.21
N PRO A 661 3.19 -14.38 -10.91
CA PRO A 661 2.63 -13.55 -9.83
C PRO A 661 3.03 -12.08 -9.93
N ALA A 662 4.23 -11.80 -10.45
CA ALA A 662 4.74 -10.45 -10.64
C ALA A 662 3.98 -9.64 -11.72
N ALA A 663 3.22 -10.30 -12.61
CA ALA A 663 2.37 -9.64 -13.59
C ALA A 663 0.98 -9.24 -13.05
N PHE A 664 0.75 -9.44 -11.74
CA PHE A 664 -0.47 -9.09 -11.01
C PHE A 664 -0.18 -8.12 -9.86
N SER A 665 0.84 -7.27 -9.96
CA SER A 665 1.15 -6.29 -8.92
C SER A 665 -0.02 -5.35 -8.64
N THR A 666 -0.78 -4.96 -9.66
CA THR A 666 -2.00 -4.15 -9.56
C THR A 666 -3.09 -4.90 -8.81
N LEU A 667 -3.37 -6.15 -9.21
CA LEU A 667 -4.37 -6.98 -8.52
C LEU A 667 -3.96 -7.25 -7.07
N ARG A 668 -2.67 -7.51 -6.80
CA ARG A 668 -2.12 -7.68 -5.45
C ARG A 668 -2.42 -6.45 -4.59
N ARG A 669 -2.05 -5.25 -5.06
CA ARG A 669 -2.35 -3.99 -4.38
C ARG A 669 -3.85 -3.84 -4.11
N ARG A 670 -4.70 -4.16 -5.08
CA ARG A 670 -6.17 -4.07 -4.94
C ARG A 670 -6.73 -5.06 -3.91
N LEU A 671 -6.17 -6.27 -3.82
CA LEU A 671 -6.51 -7.24 -2.77
C LEU A 671 -6.05 -6.76 -1.39
N GLU A 672 -4.87 -6.14 -1.29
CA GLU A 672 -4.37 -5.54 -0.04
C GLU A 672 -5.22 -4.35 0.40
N GLU A 673 -5.65 -3.48 -0.53
CA GLU A 673 -6.65 -2.42 -0.30
C GLU A 673 -7.99 -3.00 0.19
N ALA A 674 -8.36 -4.19 -0.27
CA ALA A 674 -9.52 -4.94 0.21
C ALA A 674 -9.27 -5.68 1.54
N ASN A 675 -8.14 -5.39 2.22
CA ASN A 675 -7.76 -5.97 3.51
C ASN A 675 -7.58 -7.51 3.45
N PHE A 676 -7.01 -7.99 2.34
CA PHE A 676 -6.41 -9.32 2.26
C PHE A 676 -4.89 -9.21 2.41
N GLU A 677 -4.26 -10.26 2.94
CA GLU A 677 -2.83 -10.45 2.72
C GLU A 677 -2.63 -11.21 1.43
N VAL A 678 -1.59 -10.87 0.66
CA VAL A 678 -1.28 -11.58 -0.58
C VAL A 678 0.07 -12.24 -0.43
N GLY A 679 0.10 -13.55 -0.69
CA GLY A 679 1.31 -14.35 -0.70
C GLY A 679 1.43 -15.15 -1.98
N GLU A 680 2.52 -15.90 -2.10
CA GLU A 680 2.77 -16.76 -3.25
C GLU A 680 2.97 -18.19 -2.77
N TRP A 681 2.48 -19.16 -3.55
CA TRP A 681 2.73 -20.57 -3.31
C TRP A 681 3.40 -21.19 -4.53
N GLU A 682 4.67 -21.57 -4.37
CA GLU A 682 5.41 -22.32 -5.35
C GLU A 682 4.98 -23.80 -5.30
N LEU A 683 4.39 -24.31 -6.38
CA LEU A 683 3.86 -25.67 -6.47
C LEU A 683 4.95 -26.77 -6.45
N SER A 684 6.23 -26.39 -6.46
CA SER A 684 7.33 -27.30 -6.13
C SER A 684 7.30 -27.71 -4.65
N GLN A 685 6.81 -26.85 -3.77
CA GLN A 685 6.62 -27.12 -2.33
C GLN A 685 5.38 -28.01 -2.12
N ASP A 686 5.39 -28.86 -1.08
CA ASP A 686 4.32 -29.85 -0.87
C ASP A 686 3.01 -29.26 -0.39
N LYS A 687 3.07 -28.20 0.42
CA LYS A 687 1.91 -27.52 0.99
C LYS A 687 2.07 -26.01 0.84
N PRO A 688 0.96 -25.26 0.72
CA PRO A 688 1.00 -23.81 0.85
C PRO A 688 1.51 -23.46 2.23
N LYS A 689 2.41 -22.47 2.31
CA LYS A 689 2.85 -21.96 3.59
C LYS A 689 1.65 -21.36 4.33
N GLY A 690 1.43 -21.79 5.57
CA GLY A 690 0.41 -21.24 6.43
C GLY A 690 0.75 -19.80 6.85
N VAL A 691 -0.28 -18.98 7.04
CA VAL A 691 -0.15 -17.72 7.78
C VAL A 691 -0.81 -17.95 9.14
N TRP A 692 0.03 -17.99 10.17
CA TRP A 692 -0.39 -18.30 11.53
C TRP A 692 -0.36 -17.04 12.38
N VAL A 693 -1.45 -16.74 13.06
CA VAL A 693 -1.56 -15.55 13.91
C VAL A 693 -1.56 -15.99 15.37
N CYS A 694 -0.60 -15.51 16.15
CA CYS A 694 -0.57 -15.74 17.58
C CYS A 694 -1.79 -15.05 18.23
N GLY A 695 -2.70 -15.81 18.83
CA GLY A 695 -3.87 -15.31 19.54
C GLY A 695 -3.54 -14.51 20.80
N ALA A 696 -2.30 -14.57 21.31
CA ALA A 696 -1.87 -13.81 22.48
C ALA A 696 -1.38 -12.39 22.14
N CYS A 697 -0.51 -12.24 21.14
CA CYS A 697 0.10 -10.95 20.80
C CYS A 697 -0.21 -10.45 19.37
N GLY A 698 -0.86 -11.26 18.54
CA GLY A 698 -1.13 -10.93 17.14
C GLY A 698 0.07 -11.12 16.20
N HIS A 699 1.21 -11.62 16.68
CA HIS A 699 2.39 -11.95 15.84
C HIS A 699 1.99 -12.85 14.68
N VAL A 700 2.44 -12.51 13.47
CA VAL A 700 2.13 -13.26 12.25
C VAL A 700 3.37 -14.05 11.86
N GLU A 701 3.31 -15.37 12.02
CA GLU A 701 4.32 -16.26 11.45
C GLU A 701 3.92 -16.56 10.00
N SER A 702 4.51 -15.81 9.08
CA SER A 702 4.48 -16.16 7.66
C SER A 702 5.59 -17.17 7.40
N ASN A 703 5.30 -18.17 6.56
CA ASN A 703 6.24 -19.20 6.10
C ASN A 703 6.32 -20.53 6.85
N ALA A 704 5.44 -20.81 7.82
CA ALA A 704 5.40 -22.11 8.47
C ALA A 704 4.34 -23.04 7.84
N ALA A 705 4.73 -24.26 7.46
CA ALA A 705 3.79 -25.27 6.95
C ALA A 705 2.76 -25.66 8.02
N ASP A 706 3.22 -25.76 9.27
CA ASP A 706 2.44 -26.10 10.45
C ASP A 706 2.48 -24.96 11.48
N ALA A 707 1.54 -24.96 12.43
CA ALA A 707 1.49 -23.97 13.49
C ALA A 707 2.78 -24.04 14.33
N PRO A 708 3.52 -22.94 14.53
CA PRO A 708 4.68 -22.95 15.41
C PRO A 708 4.26 -23.27 16.85
N GLU A 709 5.04 -24.09 17.55
CA GLU A 709 4.73 -24.51 18.92
C GLU A 709 4.71 -23.34 19.90
N LYS A 710 5.60 -22.36 19.68
CA LYS A 710 5.75 -21.15 20.48
C LYS A 710 5.83 -19.92 19.60
N CYS A 711 5.22 -18.83 20.07
CA CYS A 711 5.38 -17.54 19.43
C CYS A 711 6.79 -16.99 19.65
N LYS A 712 7.51 -16.69 18.57
CA LYS A 712 8.85 -16.08 18.63
C LYS A 712 8.84 -14.72 19.35
N GLN A 713 7.74 -13.98 19.25
CA GLN A 713 7.64 -12.63 19.83
C GLN A 713 7.23 -12.59 21.31
N CYS A 714 6.30 -13.44 21.74
CA CYS A 714 5.78 -13.40 23.13
C CYS A 714 6.01 -14.67 23.94
N GLY A 715 6.59 -15.72 23.35
CA GLY A 715 6.83 -17.01 24.01
C GLY A 715 5.57 -17.83 24.29
N ALA A 716 4.36 -17.34 23.97
CA ALA A 716 3.12 -18.05 24.22
C ALA A 716 3.07 -19.40 23.48
N GLU A 717 2.74 -20.45 24.21
CA GLU A 717 2.61 -21.80 23.68
C GLU A 717 1.22 -22.00 23.03
N LYS A 718 1.20 -22.64 21.86
CA LYS A 718 0.01 -23.27 21.23
C LYS A 718 -1.27 -22.40 21.12
N ARG A 719 -1.13 -21.11 20.82
CA ARG A 719 -2.27 -20.23 20.46
C ARG A 719 -2.08 -19.64 19.08
N PHE A 720 -1.91 -20.46 18.05
CA PHE A 720 -1.87 -19.97 16.68
C PHE A 720 -3.19 -20.26 15.97
N GLU A 721 -3.86 -19.21 15.53
CA GLU A 721 -5.04 -19.32 14.66
C GLU A 721 -4.55 -19.31 13.21
N LYS A 722 -4.88 -20.37 12.46
CA LYS A 722 -4.64 -20.40 11.02
C LYS A 722 -5.54 -19.34 10.39
N ARG A 723 -4.94 -18.37 9.70
CA ARG A 723 -5.73 -17.42 8.93
C ARG A 723 -6.42 -18.15 7.76
N PRO A 724 -7.68 -17.81 7.43
CA PRO A 724 -8.31 -18.34 6.22
C PRO A 724 -7.43 -18.10 5.00
N GLN A 725 -7.36 -19.07 4.10
CA GLN A 725 -6.57 -18.97 2.87
C GLN A 725 -7.49 -19.09 1.67
N VAL A 726 -7.20 -18.34 0.61
CA VAL A 726 -7.86 -18.46 -0.69
C VAL A 726 -6.76 -18.69 -1.73
N LEU A 727 -6.84 -19.77 -2.51
CA LEU A 727 -5.90 -20.00 -3.60
C LEU A 727 -6.31 -19.17 -4.81
N LEU A 728 -5.39 -18.40 -5.38
CA LEU A 728 -5.53 -17.82 -6.71
C LEU A 728 -4.69 -18.66 -7.68
N VAL A 729 -5.34 -19.64 -8.31
CA VAL A 729 -4.70 -20.61 -9.19
C VAL A 729 -4.46 -19.97 -10.55
N LEU A 730 -3.22 -19.57 -10.78
CA LEU A 730 -2.77 -18.97 -12.04
C LEU A 730 -2.79 -20.02 -13.17
N PRO A 731 -3.07 -19.62 -14.42
CA PRO A 731 -3.02 -20.54 -15.54
C PRO A 731 -1.57 -21.01 -15.73
N PRO A 732 -1.34 -22.33 -15.89
CA PRO A 732 0.02 -22.85 -16.02
C PRO A 732 0.63 -22.41 -17.34
N ASN A 733 1.95 -22.23 -17.31
CA ASN A 733 2.69 -21.93 -18.52
C ASN A 733 2.59 -23.11 -19.49
N PRO A 734 2.40 -22.86 -20.80
CA PRO A 734 2.52 -23.93 -21.78
C PRO A 734 3.92 -24.54 -21.68
N PRO A 735 4.08 -25.85 -21.91
CA PRO A 735 5.38 -26.49 -21.90
C PRO A 735 6.29 -25.83 -22.95
N SER A 736 7.33 -25.16 -22.47
CA SER A 736 8.32 -24.54 -23.36
C SER A 736 9.16 -25.62 -24.02
N PRO A 737 9.41 -25.55 -25.34
CA PRO A 737 10.37 -26.42 -25.98
C PRO A 737 11.76 -26.22 -25.34
N PRO A 738 12.59 -27.27 -25.22
CA PRO A 738 13.91 -27.17 -24.62
C PRO A 738 14.74 -26.10 -25.34
N MET A 739 15.27 -25.13 -24.58
CA MET A 739 16.12 -24.07 -25.10
C MET A 739 17.54 -24.59 -25.32
N GLY A 740 17.76 -25.27 -26.46
CA GLY A 740 19.06 -25.79 -26.88
C GLY A 740 19.28 -27.27 -26.56
N MET A 741 20.17 -27.91 -27.32
CA MET A 741 20.60 -29.28 -27.02
C MET A 741 21.37 -29.30 -25.69
N GLY A 742 20.79 -29.90 -24.65
CA GLY A 742 21.49 -30.21 -23.40
C GLY A 742 21.00 -29.48 -22.14
N ALA A 743 20.16 -28.45 -22.26
CA ALA A 743 19.51 -27.86 -21.08
C ALA A 743 18.35 -28.78 -20.63
N PRO A 744 18.28 -29.18 -19.35
CA PRO A 744 17.11 -29.89 -18.85
C PRO A 744 15.85 -29.03 -19.07
N PRO A 745 14.73 -29.63 -19.50
CA PRO A 745 13.50 -28.87 -19.69
C PRO A 745 13.10 -28.22 -18.36
N PRO A 746 12.61 -26.96 -18.37
CA PRO A 746 12.13 -26.34 -17.15
C PRO A 746 11.00 -27.18 -16.54
N PRO A 747 10.81 -27.15 -15.20
CA PRO A 747 9.72 -27.86 -14.54
C PRO A 747 8.39 -27.51 -15.20
N SER A 748 7.72 -28.52 -15.78
CA SER A 748 6.42 -28.35 -16.43
C SER A 748 5.29 -28.66 -15.45
N PHE A 749 4.18 -27.93 -15.58
CA PHE A 749 2.97 -28.23 -14.83
C PHE A 749 2.39 -29.59 -15.26
N GLY A 750 2.11 -30.47 -14.30
CA GLY A 750 1.62 -31.83 -14.55
C GLY A 750 0.72 -32.37 -13.45
N PRO A 751 0.42 -33.69 -13.47
CA PRO A 751 -0.52 -34.32 -12.54
C PRO A 751 -0.17 -34.13 -11.06
N GLN A 752 1.12 -34.07 -10.72
CA GLN A 752 1.57 -33.84 -9.34
C GLN A 752 1.12 -32.47 -8.83
N GLN A 753 1.22 -31.42 -9.65
CA GLN A 753 0.76 -30.08 -9.27
C GLN A 753 -0.76 -30.01 -9.16
N VAL A 754 -1.49 -30.71 -10.04
CA VAL A 754 -2.94 -30.85 -9.94
C VAL A 754 -3.35 -31.50 -8.63
N GLU A 755 -2.69 -32.61 -8.24
CA GLU A 755 -3.01 -33.29 -6.98
C GLU A 755 -2.71 -32.43 -5.76
N LYS A 756 -1.64 -31.62 -5.78
CA LYS A 756 -1.35 -30.66 -4.70
C LYS A 756 -2.45 -29.61 -4.55
N ILE A 757 -2.92 -29.03 -5.67
CA ILE A 757 -4.01 -28.05 -5.65
C ILE A 757 -5.30 -28.70 -5.15
N LYS A 758 -5.62 -29.89 -5.66
CA LYS A 758 -6.77 -30.69 -5.21
C LYS A 758 -6.71 -30.98 -3.71
N ALA A 759 -5.57 -31.48 -3.21
CA ALA A 759 -5.40 -31.79 -1.79
C ALA A 759 -5.58 -30.55 -0.90
N ALA A 760 -5.14 -29.36 -1.35
CA ALA A 760 -5.37 -28.11 -0.62
C ALA A 760 -6.87 -27.73 -0.57
N ILE A 761 -7.59 -27.93 -1.67
CA ILE A 761 -9.04 -27.66 -1.76
C ILE A 761 -9.85 -28.67 -0.95
N ASP A 762 -9.52 -29.96 -1.04
CA ASP A 762 -10.13 -31.03 -0.25
C ASP A 762 -9.87 -30.83 1.25
N ALA A 763 -8.74 -30.22 1.62
CA ALA A 763 -8.46 -29.77 2.99
C ALA A 763 -9.24 -28.51 3.41
N GLY A 764 -10.17 -28.02 2.59
CA GLY A 764 -11.05 -26.89 2.88
C GLY A 764 -10.51 -25.52 2.46
N THR A 765 -9.45 -25.45 1.64
CA THR A 765 -8.94 -24.17 1.12
C THR A 765 -9.69 -23.79 -0.14
N PRO A 766 -10.55 -22.75 -0.14
CA PRO A 766 -11.24 -22.32 -1.35
C PRO A 766 -10.29 -21.80 -2.42
N ALA A 767 -10.72 -21.82 -3.68
CA ALA A 767 -9.86 -21.45 -4.82
C ALA A 767 -10.57 -20.62 -5.90
N VAL A 768 -9.85 -19.69 -6.51
CA VAL A 768 -10.20 -19.02 -7.77
C VAL A 768 -9.28 -19.57 -8.86
N PHE A 769 -9.85 -20.22 -9.87
CA PHE A 769 -9.14 -20.72 -11.05
C PHE A 769 -9.17 -19.68 -12.15
N LEU A 770 -7.99 -19.24 -12.57
CA LEU A 770 -7.84 -18.38 -13.73
C LEU A 770 -7.54 -19.24 -14.97
N ALA A 771 -8.39 -19.11 -15.98
CA ALA A 771 -8.21 -19.67 -17.30
C ALA A 771 -8.31 -18.57 -18.36
N HIS A 772 -7.73 -18.79 -19.53
CA HIS A 772 -7.83 -17.87 -20.65
C HIS A 772 -7.72 -18.66 -21.95
N TYR A 773 -8.11 -18.02 -23.06
CA TYR A 773 -7.93 -18.61 -24.37
C TYR A 773 -6.45 -18.83 -24.67
N ASN A 774 -6.08 -20.08 -24.95
CA ASN A 774 -4.74 -20.46 -25.37
C ASN A 774 -4.64 -20.31 -26.88
N TRP A 775 -3.76 -19.42 -27.33
CA TRP A 775 -3.49 -19.30 -28.76
C TRP A 775 -2.94 -20.62 -29.31
N PRO A 776 -3.44 -21.09 -30.47
CA PRO A 776 -2.88 -22.25 -31.14
C PRO A 776 -1.41 -21.99 -31.47
N SER A 777 -0.55 -22.95 -31.14
CA SER A 777 0.84 -22.92 -31.59
C SER A 777 0.88 -23.02 -33.11
N MET A 778 1.83 -22.35 -33.79
CA MET A 778 2.01 -22.54 -35.23
C MET A 778 2.21 -24.02 -35.61
N MET A 779 2.73 -24.82 -34.68
CA MET A 779 3.10 -26.23 -34.91
C MET A 779 2.13 -27.23 -34.27
N GLY A 780 1.00 -26.80 -33.70
CA GLY A 780 0.09 -27.76 -33.05
C GLY A 780 -1.20 -27.16 -32.49
N PRO A 781 -2.14 -28.03 -32.07
CA PRO A 781 -3.37 -27.60 -31.42
C PRO A 781 -3.07 -26.80 -30.14
N PRO A 782 -4.00 -25.93 -29.70
CA PRO A 782 -3.85 -25.22 -28.44
C PRO A 782 -3.73 -26.24 -27.29
N ALA A 783 -2.84 -25.96 -26.34
CA ALA A 783 -2.68 -26.82 -25.17
C ALA A 783 -3.99 -26.85 -24.37
N ALA A 784 -4.45 -28.06 -24.02
CA ALA A 784 -5.59 -28.23 -23.14
C ALA A 784 -5.27 -27.65 -21.75
N TYR A 785 -6.27 -27.05 -21.10
CA TYR A 785 -6.12 -26.54 -19.74
C TYR A 785 -5.88 -27.73 -18.77
N PRO A 786 -4.70 -27.82 -18.12
CA PRO A 786 -4.33 -29.01 -17.36
C PRO A 786 -5.26 -29.35 -16.19
N LEU A 787 -6.02 -28.36 -15.70
CA LEU A 787 -6.96 -28.51 -14.58
C LEU A 787 -8.38 -28.92 -15.03
N ASN A 788 -8.66 -29.01 -16.34
CA ASN A 788 -10.01 -29.35 -16.83
C ASN A 788 -10.51 -30.71 -16.35
N ALA A 789 -9.64 -31.73 -16.31
CA ALA A 789 -10.06 -33.06 -15.87
C ALA A 789 -10.58 -33.02 -14.43
N TYR A 790 -9.84 -32.35 -13.55
CA TYR A 790 -10.21 -32.13 -12.15
C TYR A 790 -11.50 -31.29 -12.01
N LEU A 791 -11.57 -30.13 -12.68
CA LEU A 791 -12.74 -29.26 -12.60
C LEU A 791 -14.01 -29.97 -13.12
N LYS A 792 -13.89 -30.78 -14.18
CA LYS A 792 -15.02 -31.48 -14.77
C LYS A 792 -15.51 -32.61 -13.87
N SER A 793 -14.60 -33.44 -13.34
CA SER A 793 -14.98 -34.59 -12.52
C SER A 793 -15.44 -34.20 -11.11
N GLU A 794 -14.83 -33.18 -10.52
CA GLU A 794 -15.06 -32.83 -9.10
C GLU A 794 -16.07 -31.69 -8.92
N TRP A 795 -16.25 -30.84 -9.93
CA TRP A 795 -17.05 -29.61 -9.81
C TRP A 795 -18.07 -29.43 -10.93
N GLY A 796 -18.08 -30.30 -11.95
CA GLY A 796 -18.97 -30.16 -13.08
C GLY A 796 -18.70 -28.91 -13.93
N LEU A 797 -17.43 -28.51 -14.04
CA LEU A 797 -17.02 -27.31 -14.78
C LEU A 797 -15.90 -27.63 -15.78
N GLU A 798 -15.99 -27.12 -17.00
CA GLU A 798 -14.96 -27.30 -18.03
C GLU A 798 -14.55 -25.96 -18.63
N CYS A 799 -13.26 -25.60 -18.55
CA CYS A 799 -12.72 -24.39 -19.18
C CYS A 799 -12.39 -24.69 -20.64
N ARG A 800 -13.11 -24.08 -21.58
CA ARG A 800 -12.88 -24.25 -23.02
C ARG A 800 -11.80 -23.30 -23.52
N THR A 801 -10.57 -23.47 -23.01
CA THR A 801 -9.40 -22.64 -23.40
C THR A 801 -9.02 -22.79 -24.87
N ASP A 802 -9.58 -23.79 -25.55
CA ASP A 802 -9.52 -24.00 -26.99
C ASP A 802 -10.50 -23.10 -27.77
N PHE A 803 -11.49 -22.50 -27.10
CA PHE A 803 -12.47 -21.58 -27.68
C PHE A 803 -12.19 -20.14 -27.27
N ARG A 804 -12.09 -19.24 -28.25
CA ARG A 804 -12.03 -17.80 -28.00
C ARG A 804 -13.40 -17.18 -28.24
N LEU A 805 -13.83 -16.29 -27.35
CA LEU A 805 -14.98 -15.45 -27.63
C LEU A 805 -14.68 -14.45 -28.76
N ILE A 806 -15.63 -14.30 -29.67
CA ILE A 806 -15.58 -13.41 -30.83
C ILE A 806 -16.78 -12.47 -30.76
N PRO A 807 -16.56 -11.14 -30.68
CA PRO A 807 -17.62 -10.17 -30.84
C PRO A 807 -17.77 -9.79 -32.33
N GLY A 808 -18.98 -9.94 -32.83
CA GLY A 808 -19.40 -9.49 -34.15
C GLY A 808 -20.37 -8.31 -34.05
N GLU A 809 -20.36 -7.43 -35.05
CA GLU A 809 -21.38 -6.43 -35.27
C GLU A 809 -22.40 -7.03 -36.26
N PRO A 810 -23.68 -7.17 -35.88
CA PRO A 810 -24.69 -7.78 -36.76
C PRO A 810 -24.85 -6.95 -38.03
N ASP A 811 -24.87 -7.60 -39.19
CA ASP A 811 -25.22 -6.94 -40.45
C ASP A 811 -26.74 -6.87 -40.61
N GLU A 812 -27.27 -5.68 -40.84
CA GLU A 812 -28.72 -5.46 -40.96
C GLU A 812 -29.33 -6.17 -42.18
N ARG A 813 -28.53 -6.49 -43.21
CA ARG A 813 -29.03 -7.04 -44.48
C ARG A 813 -28.98 -8.56 -44.53
N VAL A 814 -28.07 -9.18 -43.78
CA VAL A 814 -27.84 -10.63 -43.81
C VAL A 814 -27.97 -11.18 -42.40
N PRO A 815 -29.11 -11.83 -42.07
CA PRO A 815 -29.29 -12.49 -40.78
C PRO A 815 -28.15 -13.48 -40.49
N ASP A 816 -27.74 -13.53 -39.21
CA ASP A 816 -26.67 -14.40 -38.70
C ASP A 816 -25.28 -14.17 -39.34
N ALA A 817 -25.06 -13.02 -39.97
CA ALA A 817 -23.77 -12.62 -40.50
C ALA A 817 -23.27 -11.35 -39.80
N TYR A 818 -21.98 -11.32 -39.50
CA TYR A 818 -21.39 -10.33 -38.61
C TYR A 818 -20.13 -9.71 -39.21
N LYS A 819 -19.94 -8.41 -38.98
CA LYS A 819 -18.67 -7.73 -39.22
C LYS A 819 -17.79 -7.88 -37.98
N ILE A 820 -16.54 -8.28 -38.15
CA ILE A 820 -15.61 -8.42 -37.03
C ILE A 820 -14.89 -7.09 -36.81
N ASN A 821 -15.06 -6.54 -35.62
CA ASN A 821 -14.31 -5.37 -35.18
C ASN A 821 -13.00 -5.83 -34.53
N LEU A 822 -11.87 -5.58 -35.19
CA LEU A 822 -10.54 -6.04 -34.76
C LEU A 822 -10.09 -5.49 -33.41
N ILE A 823 -10.64 -4.37 -32.95
CA ILE A 823 -10.32 -3.83 -31.62
C ILE A 823 -11.15 -4.55 -30.57
N ALA A 824 -12.46 -4.67 -30.79
CA ALA A 824 -13.36 -5.43 -29.92
C ALA A 824 -12.91 -6.90 -29.81
N PHE A 825 -12.22 -7.41 -30.83
CA PHE A 825 -11.57 -8.72 -30.84
C PHE A 825 -10.62 -8.93 -29.66
N THR A 826 -9.89 -7.89 -29.25
CA THR A 826 -8.97 -7.93 -28.09
C THR A 826 -9.65 -7.47 -26.81
N TYR A 827 -10.52 -6.46 -26.90
CA TYR A 827 -11.15 -5.79 -25.76
C TYR A 827 -12.65 -6.00 -25.77
N MET A 828 -13.12 -7.01 -25.04
CA MET A 828 -14.52 -7.44 -25.13
C MET A 828 -15.39 -6.84 -24.02
N PRO A 829 -16.28 -5.87 -24.30
CA PRO A 829 -17.14 -5.29 -23.29
C PRO A 829 -18.31 -6.23 -22.95
N ILE A 830 -18.19 -6.96 -21.84
CA ILE A 830 -19.25 -7.83 -21.31
C ILE A 830 -19.46 -7.53 -19.85
N SER A 831 -20.65 -7.05 -19.49
CA SER A 831 -21.04 -6.70 -18.13
C SER A 831 -22.36 -7.35 -17.69
N SER A 832 -22.76 -8.43 -18.37
CA SER A 832 -23.94 -9.24 -18.04
C SER A 832 -23.64 -10.20 -16.89
N PHE A 833 -23.38 -9.61 -15.72
CA PHE A 833 -23.31 -10.33 -14.45
C PHE A 833 -24.69 -10.83 -14.03
N THR A 834 -24.72 -11.95 -13.31
CA THR A 834 -25.96 -12.57 -12.79
C THR A 834 -26.27 -12.05 -11.38
N ASP A 835 -27.34 -12.57 -10.77
CA ASP A 835 -27.71 -12.27 -9.37
C ASP A 835 -26.89 -13.07 -8.35
N GLN A 836 -25.82 -13.73 -8.78
CA GLN A 836 -24.90 -14.39 -7.86
C GLN A 836 -24.15 -13.31 -7.07
N ALA A 837 -23.97 -13.51 -5.76
CA ALA A 837 -23.45 -12.49 -4.83
C ALA A 837 -22.13 -11.81 -5.27
N ILE A 838 -21.24 -12.50 -5.97
CA ILE A 838 -19.99 -11.96 -6.53
C ILE A 838 -20.27 -10.96 -7.65
N GLY A 839 -21.20 -11.32 -8.54
CA GLY A 839 -21.52 -10.59 -9.77
C GLY A 839 -22.60 -9.53 -9.61
N GLU A 840 -23.55 -9.70 -8.68
CA GLU A 840 -24.69 -8.80 -8.49
C GLU A 840 -24.27 -7.33 -8.34
N PRO A 841 -23.28 -6.96 -7.50
CA PRO A 841 -22.86 -5.56 -7.40
C PRO A 841 -22.15 -5.03 -8.64
N LEU A 842 -21.66 -5.93 -9.51
CA LEU A 842 -20.97 -5.59 -10.75
C LEU A 842 -21.94 -5.42 -11.93
N GLN A 843 -23.24 -5.67 -11.74
CA GLN A 843 -24.25 -5.41 -12.76
C GLN A 843 -24.24 -3.93 -13.17
N GLY A 844 -24.20 -3.67 -14.48
CA GLY A 844 -24.13 -2.32 -15.03
C GLY A 844 -22.73 -1.67 -14.98
N GLN A 845 -21.74 -2.31 -14.34
CA GLN A 845 -20.36 -1.82 -14.36
C GLN A 845 -19.73 -1.99 -15.73
N LYS A 846 -18.77 -1.11 -16.07
CA LYS A 846 -17.97 -1.27 -17.28
C LYS A 846 -16.84 -2.26 -17.00
N THR A 847 -16.96 -3.43 -17.62
CA THR A 847 -15.94 -4.47 -17.63
C THR A 847 -15.56 -4.78 -19.07
N VAL A 848 -14.28 -5.05 -19.28
CA VAL A 848 -13.72 -5.37 -20.59
C VAL A 848 -12.85 -6.59 -20.41
N TRP A 849 -12.96 -7.61 -21.25
CA TRP A 849 -12.21 -8.86 -21.07
C TRP A 849 -11.27 -9.12 -22.24
N ASN A 850 -10.06 -9.61 -21.93
CA ASN A 850 -9.05 -10.01 -22.89
C ASN A 850 -8.95 -11.53 -22.96
N ASN A 851 -8.88 -12.06 -24.19
CA ASN A 851 -8.73 -13.49 -24.48
C ASN A 851 -9.67 -14.37 -23.64
N ALA A 852 -10.92 -13.94 -23.52
CA ALA A 852 -11.96 -14.66 -22.79
C ALA A 852 -12.27 -16.01 -23.46
N CYS A 853 -12.49 -17.03 -22.64
CA CYS A 853 -12.92 -18.36 -23.05
C CYS A 853 -14.15 -18.81 -22.25
N PRO A 854 -15.02 -19.68 -22.81
CA PRO A 854 -16.18 -20.20 -22.07
C PRO A 854 -15.78 -21.13 -20.93
N VAL A 855 -16.53 -21.06 -19.84
CA VAL A 855 -16.55 -22.05 -18.75
C VAL A 855 -17.86 -22.81 -18.86
N THR A 856 -17.84 -23.99 -19.48
CA THR A 856 -19.03 -24.78 -19.75
C THR A 856 -19.43 -25.59 -18.52
N PRO A 857 -20.63 -25.38 -17.93
CA PRO A 857 -21.15 -26.28 -16.92
C PRO A 857 -21.41 -27.66 -17.53
N THR A 858 -20.93 -28.70 -16.88
CA THR A 858 -21.28 -30.10 -17.17
C THR A 858 -22.25 -30.61 -16.10
N ALA A 859 -22.67 -31.88 -16.15
CA ALA A 859 -23.45 -32.45 -15.06
C ALA A 859 -22.64 -32.36 -13.74
N PRO A 860 -23.09 -31.56 -12.75
CA PRO A 860 -22.35 -31.40 -11.51
C PRO A 860 -22.41 -32.71 -10.69
N PRO A 861 -21.32 -33.08 -9.99
CA PRO A 861 -21.35 -34.21 -9.07
C PRO A 861 -22.41 -34.02 -7.96
N PRO A 862 -22.92 -35.11 -7.35
CA PRO A 862 -23.86 -35.01 -6.25
C PRO A 862 -23.36 -34.09 -5.13
N GLY A 863 -24.21 -33.14 -4.71
CA GLY A 863 -23.89 -32.17 -3.66
C GLY A 863 -23.09 -30.94 -4.11
N VAL A 864 -22.74 -30.83 -5.40
CA VAL A 864 -22.14 -29.61 -5.98
C VAL A 864 -23.23 -28.75 -6.61
N ASP A 865 -23.32 -27.49 -6.18
CA ASP A 865 -24.15 -26.45 -6.79
C ASP A 865 -23.28 -25.51 -7.63
N VAL A 866 -23.66 -25.30 -8.89
CA VAL A 866 -22.93 -24.47 -9.87
C VAL A 866 -23.81 -23.31 -10.29
N GLN A 867 -23.32 -22.08 -10.08
CA GLN A 867 -24.02 -20.86 -10.42
C GLN A 867 -23.18 -20.00 -11.37
N PRO A 868 -23.73 -19.58 -12.52
CA PRO A 868 -23.03 -18.62 -13.38
C PRO A 868 -22.91 -17.26 -12.67
N VAL A 869 -21.77 -16.60 -12.81
CA VAL A 869 -21.48 -15.26 -12.26
C VAL A 869 -21.44 -14.20 -13.37
N LEU A 870 -20.78 -14.53 -14.48
CA LEU A 870 -20.70 -13.69 -15.68
C LEU A 870 -21.09 -14.53 -16.89
N VAL A 871 -22.09 -14.07 -17.64
CA VAL A 871 -22.59 -14.77 -18.82
C VAL A 871 -22.62 -13.86 -20.03
N VAL A 872 -22.60 -14.44 -21.23
CA VAL A 872 -23.13 -13.81 -22.44
C VAL A 872 -24.56 -14.33 -22.60
N PRO A 873 -25.60 -13.49 -22.45
CA PRO A 873 -26.98 -13.94 -22.48
C PRO A 873 -27.39 -14.43 -23.88
N GLU A 874 -28.39 -15.31 -23.95
CA GLU A 874 -28.87 -15.93 -25.19
C GLU A 874 -29.25 -14.91 -26.27
N GLY A 875 -29.80 -13.76 -25.88
CA GLY A 875 -30.19 -12.68 -26.80
C GLY A 875 -29.02 -11.99 -27.52
N ARG A 876 -27.77 -12.12 -27.05
CA ARG A 876 -26.58 -11.51 -27.69
C ARG A 876 -25.96 -12.45 -28.72
N ARG A 877 -26.72 -12.80 -29.75
CA ARG A 877 -26.29 -13.72 -30.84
C ARG A 877 -25.05 -13.25 -31.61
N ASN A 878 -24.73 -11.95 -31.50
CA ASN A 878 -23.57 -11.34 -32.13
C ASN A 878 -22.25 -11.66 -31.41
N ILE A 879 -22.28 -12.42 -30.31
CA ILE A 879 -21.10 -12.97 -29.66
C ILE A 879 -21.18 -14.49 -29.75
N TRP A 880 -20.08 -15.14 -30.09
CA TRP A 880 -19.96 -16.60 -30.07
C TRP A 880 -18.55 -17.00 -29.66
N ALA A 881 -18.31 -18.28 -29.45
CA ALA A 881 -16.98 -18.81 -29.16
C ALA A 881 -16.53 -19.73 -30.29
N THR A 882 -15.30 -19.56 -30.81
CA THR A 882 -14.75 -20.38 -31.91
C THR A 882 -13.45 -21.05 -31.53
N GLN A 883 -13.27 -22.28 -32.00
CA GLN A 883 -12.00 -23.02 -31.94
C GLN A 883 -11.11 -22.74 -33.17
N ASN A 884 -11.71 -22.29 -34.28
CA ASN A 884 -11.02 -22.09 -35.57
C ASN A 884 -10.54 -20.65 -35.76
N LEU A 885 -9.82 -20.12 -34.78
CA LEU A 885 -9.40 -18.72 -34.78
C LEU A 885 -8.49 -18.36 -35.97
N ILE A 886 -7.55 -19.24 -36.32
CA ILE A 886 -6.63 -19.02 -37.45
C ILE A 886 -7.42 -18.94 -38.76
N GLY A 887 -8.35 -19.86 -38.99
CA GLY A 887 -9.22 -19.83 -40.17
C GLY A 887 -10.08 -18.58 -40.22
N LEU A 888 -10.61 -18.14 -39.08
CA LEU A 888 -11.34 -16.87 -38.97
C LEU A 888 -10.45 -15.67 -39.34
N ILE A 889 -9.25 -15.56 -38.77
CA ILE A 889 -8.31 -14.47 -39.08
C ILE A 889 -7.90 -14.48 -40.56
N GLN A 890 -7.65 -15.66 -41.14
CA GLN A 890 -7.33 -15.80 -42.55
C GLN A 890 -8.49 -15.33 -43.44
N ARG A 891 -9.74 -15.64 -43.09
CA ARG A 891 -10.92 -15.10 -43.80
C ARG A 891 -11.00 -13.58 -43.71
N ILE A 892 -10.84 -13.01 -42.52
CA ILE A 892 -10.87 -11.54 -42.33
C ILE A 892 -9.77 -10.85 -43.15
N ARG A 893 -8.56 -11.43 -43.21
CA ARG A 893 -7.42 -10.88 -43.96
C ARG A 893 -7.55 -11.04 -45.47
N SER A 894 -8.01 -12.20 -45.94
CA SER A 894 -8.12 -12.49 -47.37
C SER A 894 -9.31 -11.78 -48.03
N GLN A 895 -10.34 -11.43 -47.26
CA GLN A 895 -11.55 -10.79 -47.77
C GLN A 895 -12.00 -9.64 -46.85
N PRO A 896 -11.32 -8.48 -46.89
CA PRO A 896 -11.73 -7.31 -46.10
C PRO A 896 -13.18 -6.93 -46.38
N GLY A 897 -13.99 -6.79 -45.32
CA GLY A 897 -15.41 -6.44 -45.42
C GLY A 897 -16.37 -7.62 -45.60
N THR A 898 -15.89 -8.87 -45.68
CA THR A 898 -16.81 -10.02 -45.70
C THR A 898 -17.49 -10.23 -44.36
N LEU A 899 -18.79 -10.53 -44.44
CA LEU A 899 -19.58 -10.93 -43.30
C LEU A 899 -19.19 -12.34 -42.88
N ILE A 900 -18.91 -12.51 -41.60
CA ILE A 900 -18.57 -13.79 -41.00
C ILE A 900 -19.82 -14.41 -40.41
N ARG A 901 -20.07 -15.68 -40.71
CA ARG A 901 -21.06 -16.50 -40.00
C ARG A 901 -20.34 -17.46 -39.06
N PRO A 902 -20.82 -17.65 -37.82
CA PRO A 902 -20.24 -18.65 -36.94
C PRO A 902 -20.43 -20.05 -37.53
N GLU A 903 -19.42 -20.91 -37.38
CA GLU A 903 -19.42 -22.27 -37.90
C GLU A 903 -20.33 -23.18 -37.05
N GLU A 904 -20.74 -24.34 -37.58
CA GLU A 904 -21.59 -25.29 -36.84
C GLU A 904 -20.93 -25.80 -35.54
N LYS A 905 -19.60 -25.89 -35.53
CA LYS A 905 -18.81 -26.28 -34.35
C LYS A 905 -18.54 -25.14 -33.36
N ASP A 906 -18.91 -23.91 -33.71
CA ASP A 906 -18.76 -22.77 -32.81
C ASP A 906 -19.81 -22.84 -31.69
N GLN A 907 -19.45 -22.41 -30.48
CA GLN A 907 -20.38 -22.34 -29.36
C GLN A 907 -21.20 -21.04 -29.44
N ARG A 908 -22.51 -21.18 -29.51
CA ARG A 908 -23.47 -20.08 -29.49
C ARG A 908 -23.86 -19.70 -28.06
N THR A 909 -24.42 -18.52 -27.88
CA THR A 909 -24.98 -18.07 -26.60
C THR A 909 -26.17 -18.93 -26.15
N PRO A 910 -26.41 -19.08 -24.83
CA PRO A 910 -25.69 -18.43 -23.73
C PRO A 910 -24.30 -19.04 -23.46
N LEU A 911 -23.33 -18.20 -23.10
CA LEU A 911 -21.97 -18.62 -22.75
C LEU A 911 -21.64 -18.18 -21.32
N THR A 912 -21.32 -19.10 -20.44
CA THR A 912 -20.79 -18.75 -19.11
C THR A 912 -19.30 -18.45 -19.21
N LEU A 913 -18.85 -17.35 -18.61
CA LEU A 913 -17.43 -16.94 -18.59
C LEU A 913 -16.82 -17.06 -17.20
N VAL A 914 -17.65 -16.89 -16.17
CA VAL A 914 -17.26 -17.07 -14.78
C VAL A 914 -18.36 -17.86 -14.10
N ALA A 915 -17.99 -18.92 -13.38
CA ALA A 915 -18.91 -19.74 -12.59
C ALA A 915 -18.40 -19.85 -11.16
N ALA A 916 -19.31 -19.78 -10.19
CA ALA A 916 -19.06 -20.13 -8.80
C ALA A 916 -19.62 -21.53 -8.55
N ALA A 917 -18.90 -22.35 -7.80
CA ALA A 917 -19.37 -23.65 -7.37
C ALA A 917 -19.19 -23.83 -5.87
N SER A 918 -20.14 -24.50 -5.23
CA SER A 918 -20.08 -24.84 -3.80
C SER A 918 -20.45 -26.29 -3.59
N ARG A 919 -19.75 -26.96 -2.68
CA ARG A 919 -20.01 -28.35 -2.30
C ARG A 919 -20.58 -28.35 -0.88
N ASP A 920 -21.81 -28.85 -0.75
CA ASP A 920 -22.47 -28.97 0.56
C ASP A 920 -21.87 -30.14 1.33
N ALA A 921 -21.15 -29.85 2.42
CA ALA A 921 -20.51 -30.86 3.26
C ALA A 921 -21.53 -31.86 3.86
N THR A 922 -22.82 -31.50 3.96
CA THR A 922 -23.86 -32.36 4.52
C THR A 922 -24.42 -33.39 3.54
N LYS A 923 -24.18 -33.22 2.24
CA LYS A 923 -24.78 -34.05 1.17
C LYS A 923 -23.78 -34.97 0.49
N GLN A 924 -22.55 -35.06 0.98
CA GLN A 924 -21.63 -36.05 0.45
C GLN A 924 -22.19 -37.45 0.73
N PRO A 925 -22.35 -38.31 -0.29
CA PRO A 925 -22.65 -39.71 -0.06
C PRO A 925 -21.48 -40.28 0.75
N GLY A 926 -21.71 -40.48 2.05
CA GLY A 926 -20.76 -41.19 2.88
C GLY A 926 -20.47 -42.55 2.22
N PRO A 927 -19.24 -43.07 2.31
CA PRO A 927 -19.00 -44.44 1.89
C PRO A 927 -19.95 -45.35 2.70
N ASP A 928 -21.02 -45.81 2.05
CA ASP A 928 -21.94 -46.79 2.61
C ASP A 928 -21.10 -47.91 3.22
N SER A 929 -21.33 -48.20 4.52
CA SER A 929 -20.76 -49.32 5.32
C SER A 929 -19.68 -49.07 6.37
N GLN A 930 -19.72 -47.98 7.14
CA GLN A 930 -19.12 -48.00 8.50
C GLN A 930 -20.16 -47.80 9.62
N PRO A 931 -20.24 -48.71 10.61
CA PRO A 931 -21.23 -48.66 11.67
C PRO A 931 -21.07 -47.40 12.54
N ALA A 932 -22.21 -46.78 12.87
CA ALA A 932 -22.35 -45.49 13.55
C ALA A 932 -21.72 -45.38 14.96
N SER A 933 -20.99 -46.38 15.43
CA SER A 933 -20.46 -46.44 16.81
C SER A 933 -19.06 -45.83 16.99
N GLN A 934 -18.46 -45.21 15.96
CA GLN A 934 -17.16 -44.53 16.06
C GLN A 934 -17.16 -43.09 15.50
N ALA A 935 -18.28 -42.38 15.61
CA ALA A 935 -18.36 -40.95 15.30
C ALA A 935 -17.55 -40.15 16.35
N THR A 936 -16.23 -40.16 16.21
CA THR A 936 -15.35 -39.17 16.83
C THR A 936 -15.75 -37.81 16.30
N SER A 937 -15.85 -36.82 17.18
CA SER A 937 -16.23 -35.43 16.90
C SER A 937 -15.22 -34.77 15.96
N GLN A 938 -15.27 -35.10 14.67
CA GLN A 938 -14.52 -34.38 13.65
C GLN A 938 -15.11 -32.98 13.53
N PRO A 939 -14.25 -31.93 13.51
CA PRO A 939 -14.71 -30.56 13.36
C PRO A 939 -15.51 -30.41 12.07
N ALA A 940 -16.62 -29.68 12.12
CA ALA A 940 -17.47 -29.43 10.97
C ALA A 940 -16.64 -28.86 9.81
N VAL A 941 -16.49 -29.64 8.74
CA VAL A 941 -15.76 -29.21 7.54
C VAL A 941 -16.53 -28.07 6.89
N SER A 942 -15.88 -26.92 6.72
CA SER A 942 -16.48 -25.78 6.04
C SER A 942 -16.81 -26.16 4.58
N PRO A 943 -17.93 -25.68 4.02
CA PRO A 943 -18.30 -26.00 2.64
C PRO A 943 -17.17 -25.59 1.69
N ALA A 944 -16.71 -26.51 0.85
CA ALA A 944 -15.70 -26.22 -0.15
C ALA A 944 -16.31 -25.35 -1.25
N ARG A 945 -15.65 -24.25 -1.59
CA ARG A 945 -16.12 -23.28 -2.59
C ARG A 945 -15.01 -23.00 -3.59
N ILE A 946 -15.38 -22.89 -4.87
CA ILE A 946 -14.45 -22.45 -5.91
C ILE A 946 -15.11 -21.43 -6.83
N VAL A 947 -14.28 -20.63 -7.51
CA VAL A 947 -14.68 -19.79 -8.63
C VAL A 947 -13.80 -20.15 -9.82
N VAL A 948 -14.38 -20.32 -11.00
CA VAL A 948 -13.65 -20.59 -12.24
C VAL A 948 -13.90 -19.43 -13.20
N ALA A 949 -12.84 -18.73 -13.59
CA ALA A 949 -12.90 -17.53 -14.41
C ALA A 949 -12.12 -17.72 -15.72
N GLY A 950 -12.84 -17.84 -16.84
CA GLY A 950 -12.30 -17.93 -18.20
C GLY A 950 -11.74 -16.61 -18.76
N VAL A 951 -11.43 -15.65 -17.90
CA VAL A 951 -11.02 -14.27 -18.23
C VAL A 951 -9.68 -13.89 -17.60
N GLY A 952 -8.85 -14.87 -17.25
CA GLY A 952 -7.64 -14.72 -16.43
C GLY A 952 -6.61 -13.70 -16.93
N GLN A 953 -6.46 -13.50 -18.25
CA GLN A 953 -5.56 -12.48 -18.81
C GLN A 953 -6.03 -11.04 -18.56
N SER A 954 -7.29 -10.85 -18.20
CA SER A 954 -7.89 -9.52 -17.94
C SER A 954 -7.53 -8.95 -16.57
N PHE A 955 -6.69 -9.65 -15.81
CA PHE A 955 -6.21 -9.19 -14.50
C PHE A 955 -4.71 -8.90 -14.46
N LEU A 956 -4.03 -8.97 -15.61
CA LEU A 956 -2.62 -8.58 -15.73
C LEU A 956 -2.49 -7.05 -15.55
N ASP A 957 -1.34 -6.60 -15.07
CA ASP A 957 -1.08 -5.18 -14.76
C ASP A 957 -1.30 -4.28 -15.98
N GLY A 958 -0.74 -4.65 -17.14
CA GLY A 958 -0.95 -3.94 -18.41
C GLY A 958 -2.40 -3.93 -18.88
N TYR A 959 -3.30 -4.65 -18.21
CA TYR A 959 -4.72 -4.64 -18.50
C TYR A 959 -5.56 -3.92 -17.44
N LEU A 960 -5.22 -4.04 -16.17
CA LEU A 960 -5.96 -3.39 -15.09
C LEU A 960 -5.64 -1.90 -14.97
N ASP A 961 -4.43 -1.50 -15.37
CA ASP A 961 -3.92 -0.16 -15.17
C ASP A 961 -3.86 0.67 -16.46
N GLU A 962 -3.88 0.04 -17.65
CA GLU A 962 -3.80 0.76 -18.92
C GLU A 962 -5.19 1.16 -19.47
N PRO A 963 -5.32 2.36 -20.06
CA PRO A 963 -6.52 2.75 -20.79
C PRO A 963 -6.78 1.82 -21.97
N MET A 964 -8.05 1.52 -22.22
CA MET A 964 -8.44 0.55 -23.23
C MET A 964 -8.96 1.23 -24.50
N PRO A 965 -8.45 0.86 -25.70
CA PRO A 965 -9.04 1.33 -26.93
C PRO A 965 -10.43 0.69 -27.11
N VAL A 966 -11.44 1.53 -27.33
CA VAL A 966 -12.82 1.12 -27.61
C VAL A 966 -13.24 1.74 -28.92
N VAL A 967 -13.98 0.98 -29.72
CA VAL A 967 -14.60 1.53 -30.93
C VAL A 967 -15.94 2.13 -30.56
N GLY A 968 -16.05 3.44 -30.68
CA GLY A 968 -17.32 4.15 -30.51
C GLY A 968 -18.31 3.82 -31.64
N ALA A 969 -19.59 4.17 -31.46
CA ALA A 969 -20.66 3.90 -32.42
C ALA A 969 -20.41 4.45 -33.85
N LYS A 970 -19.47 5.38 -34.01
CA LYS A 970 -19.06 5.97 -35.30
C LYS A 970 -17.73 5.43 -35.83
N THR A 971 -17.30 4.24 -35.40
CA THR A 971 -15.99 3.65 -35.75
C THR A 971 -14.77 4.49 -35.34
N GLN A 972 -14.95 5.52 -34.50
CA GLN A 972 -13.85 6.30 -33.95
C GLN A 972 -13.17 5.50 -32.83
N PHE A 973 -11.84 5.50 -32.85
CA PHE A 973 -11.02 5.03 -31.74
C PHE A 973 -11.22 6.00 -30.59
N ASP A 974 -11.86 5.54 -29.54
CA ASP A 974 -11.91 6.24 -28.25
C ASP A 974 -11.08 5.44 -27.25
N VAL A 975 -10.61 6.11 -26.20
CA VAL A 975 -9.88 5.48 -25.12
C VAL A 975 -10.73 5.55 -23.87
N THR A 976 -11.19 4.39 -23.39
CA THR A 976 -11.91 4.31 -22.12
C THR A 976 -10.95 4.16 -20.97
N ASP A 977 -11.40 4.60 -19.79
CA ASP A 977 -10.71 4.37 -18.53
C ASP A 977 -10.47 2.86 -18.31
N PRO A 978 -9.36 2.48 -17.64
CA PRO A 978 -9.07 1.09 -17.33
C PRO A 978 -10.27 0.39 -16.66
N PRO A 979 -10.52 -0.90 -16.93
CA PRO A 979 -11.70 -1.61 -16.46
C PRO A 979 -11.55 -2.00 -14.97
N LEU A 980 -11.64 -1.02 -14.07
CA LEU A 980 -11.42 -1.20 -12.64
C LEU A 980 -12.31 -2.29 -12.01
N ALA A 981 -13.53 -2.44 -12.52
CA ALA A 981 -14.48 -3.46 -12.07
C ALA A 981 -14.02 -4.90 -12.35
N ASN A 982 -13.03 -5.11 -13.22
CA ASN A 982 -12.44 -6.43 -13.41
C ASN A 982 -11.74 -6.90 -12.12
N ALA A 983 -10.93 -6.06 -11.48
CA ALA A 983 -10.26 -6.44 -10.23
C ALA A 983 -11.28 -6.76 -9.12
N ASP A 984 -12.40 -6.04 -9.09
CA ASP A 984 -13.48 -6.28 -8.14
C ASP A 984 -14.11 -7.67 -8.29
N LEU A 985 -14.10 -8.28 -9.48
CA LEU A 985 -14.56 -9.67 -9.66
C LEU A 985 -13.72 -10.64 -8.81
N ILE A 986 -12.39 -10.48 -8.80
CA ILE A 986 -11.49 -11.34 -8.01
C ILE A 986 -11.59 -11.01 -6.52
N ILE A 987 -11.70 -9.73 -6.17
CA ILE A 987 -11.89 -9.30 -4.77
C ILE A 987 -13.21 -9.85 -4.20
N ASN A 988 -14.31 -9.70 -4.93
CA ASN A 988 -15.62 -10.21 -4.52
C ASN A 988 -15.61 -11.75 -4.46
N SER A 989 -14.88 -12.41 -5.37
CA SER A 989 -14.64 -13.85 -5.28
C SER A 989 -13.91 -14.21 -3.99
N ALA A 990 -12.83 -13.50 -3.63
CA ALA A 990 -12.09 -13.74 -2.39
C ALA A 990 -12.94 -13.49 -1.14
N TYR A 991 -13.80 -12.46 -1.13
CA TYR A 991 -14.76 -12.22 -0.05
C TYR A 991 -15.78 -13.35 0.07
N TRP A 992 -16.38 -13.79 -1.05
CA TRP A 992 -17.35 -14.88 -1.05
C TRP A 992 -16.73 -16.21 -0.59
N LEU A 993 -15.53 -16.51 -1.07
CA LEU A 993 -14.77 -17.70 -0.71
C LEU A 993 -14.34 -17.70 0.76
N SER A 994 -14.01 -16.54 1.32
CA SER A 994 -13.68 -16.38 2.75
C SER A 994 -14.89 -16.21 3.67
N GLY A 995 -16.11 -16.22 3.14
CA GLY A 995 -17.35 -16.07 3.92
C GLY A 995 -17.70 -14.63 4.32
N ASN A 996 -17.04 -13.63 3.75
CA ASN A 996 -17.18 -12.21 4.07
C ASN A 996 -18.11 -11.48 3.07
N VAL A 997 -19.31 -12.04 2.85
CA VAL A 997 -20.25 -11.57 1.79
C VAL A 997 -20.68 -10.11 1.99
N ASP A 998 -20.73 -9.63 3.24
CA ASP A 998 -21.08 -8.23 3.58
C ASP A 998 -20.10 -7.18 3.00
N TYR A 999 -18.92 -7.60 2.54
CA TYR A 999 -17.88 -6.73 1.95
C TYR A 999 -17.87 -6.77 0.42
N ILE A 1000 -18.70 -7.61 -0.19
CA ILE A 1000 -18.87 -7.67 -1.64
C ILE A 1000 -19.61 -6.42 -2.10
N ALA A 1001 -18.98 -5.66 -2.99
CA ALA A 1001 -19.56 -4.49 -3.63
C ALA A 1001 -18.81 -4.22 -4.94
N SER A 1002 -19.34 -3.33 -5.79
CA SER A 1002 -18.51 -2.68 -6.80
C SER A 1002 -17.65 -1.59 -6.15
N GLY A 1003 -16.46 -1.38 -6.69
CA GLY A 1003 -15.74 -0.13 -6.48
C GLY A 1003 -16.56 1.09 -6.95
N PRO A 1004 -16.13 2.31 -6.57
CA PRO A 1004 -16.79 3.53 -7.00
C PRO A 1004 -16.81 3.62 -8.52
N VAL A 1005 -17.99 3.82 -9.09
CA VAL A 1005 -18.16 4.02 -10.53
C VAL A 1005 -17.68 5.41 -10.89
N GLN A 1006 -16.70 5.49 -11.78
CA GLN A 1006 -16.25 6.77 -12.31
C GLN A 1006 -17.27 7.26 -13.34
N VAL A 1007 -18.28 8.00 -12.88
CA VAL A 1007 -19.16 8.76 -13.78
C VAL A 1007 -18.65 10.19 -13.84
N LYS A 1008 -18.55 10.74 -15.06
CA LYS A 1008 -18.25 12.17 -15.21
C LYS A 1008 -19.39 12.95 -14.55
N PRO A 1009 -19.09 13.81 -13.57
CA PRO A 1009 -20.09 14.72 -13.04
C PRO A 1009 -20.84 15.42 -14.16
N VAL A 1010 -22.18 15.39 -14.12
CA VAL A 1010 -22.95 16.37 -14.88
C VAL A 1010 -22.72 17.70 -14.18
N ASN A 1011 -21.67 18.40 -14.61
CA ASN A 1011 -21.31 19.67 -14.03
C ASN A 1011 -22.27 20.71 -14.58
N VAL A 1012 -23.36 20.96 -13.85
CA VAL A 1012 -24.29 22.05 -14.15
C VAL A 1012 -23.51 23.35 -13.92
N PRO A 1013 -23.26 24.16 -14.97
CA PRO A 1013 -22.50 25.41 -14.83
C PRO A 1013 -23.05 26.27 -13.69
N ALA A 1014 -22.18 26.99 -12.99
CA ALA A 1014 -22.59 27.85 -11.88
C ALA A 1014 -23.74 28.79 -12.27
N ASP A 1015 -23.66 29.34 -13.49
CA ASP A 1015 -24.69 30.20 -14.08
C ASP A 1015 -26.04 29.47 -14.23
N THR A 1016 -26.03 28.22 -14.70
CA THR A 1016 -27.24 27.39 -14.84
C THR A 1016 -27.83 27.03 -13.47
N ARG A 1017 -26.99 26.74 -12.47
CA ARG A 1017 -27.44 26.49 -11.09
C ARG A 1017 -28.07 27.74 -10.49
N GLN A 1018 -27.46 28.91 -10.70
CA GLN A 1018 -27.98 30.18 -10.25
C GLN A 1018 -29.30 30.52 -10.96
N TRP A 1019 -29.40 30.25 -12.27
CA TRP A 1019 -30.64 30.38 -13.03
C TRP A 1019 -31.75 29.45 -12.54
N LEU A 1020 -31.45 28.17 -12.31
CA LEU A 1020 -32.41 27.20 -11.76
C LEU A 1020 -32.89 27.63 -10.37
N TRP A 1021 -31.99 28.11 -9.52
CA TRP A 1021 -32.36 28.67 -8.22
C TRP A 1021 -33.26 29.90 -8.38
N LEU A 1022 -32.89 30.85 -9.24
CA LEU A 1022 -33.65 32.08 -9.48
C LEU A 1022 -35.05 31.76 -10.05
N LEU A 1023 -35.13 30.81 -10.99
CA LEU A 1023 -36.39 30.33 -11.56
C LEU A 1023 -37.26 29.64 -10.50
N CYS A 1024 -36.71 28.70 -9.74
CA CYS A 1024 -37.48 27.88 -8.81
C CYS A 1024 -37.86 28.62 -7.52
N VAL A 1025 -36.98 29.49 -7.01
CA VAL A 1025 -37.15 30.19 -5.73
C VAL A 1025 -37.81 31.56 -5.92
N ILE A 1026 -37.57 32.24 -7.04
CA ILE A 1026 -38.15 33.58 -7.31
C ILE A 1026 -39.18 33.52 -8.42
N GLY A 1027 -38.83 32.93 -9.57
CA GLY A 1027 -39.65 32.93 -10.78
C GLY A 1027 -41.00 32.25 -10.61
N LEU A 1028 -41.01 31.00 -10.12
CA LEU A 1028 -42.23 30.22 -9.90
C LEU A 1028 -43.16 30.88 -8.87
N PRO A 1029 -42.69 31.30 -7.67
CA PRO A 1029 -43.53 32.04 -6.73
C PRO A 1029 -44.07 33.35 -7.29
N ALA A 1030 -43.24 34.13 -7.99
CA ALA A 1030 -43.67 35.38 -8.62
C ALA A 1030 -44.75 35.12 -9.69
N ALA A 1031 -44.63 34.07 -10.48
CA ALA A 1031 -45.64 33.67 -11.47
C ALA A 1031 -46.97 33.30 -10.80
N VAL A 1032 -46.95 32.56 -9.69
CA VAL A 1032 -48.17 32.22 -8.92
C VAL A 1032 -48.84 33.49 -8.39
N VAL A 1033 -48.07 34.43 -7.84
CA VAL A 1033 -48.59 35.73 -7.38
C VAL A 1033 -49.18 36.53 -8.54
N ALA A 1034 -48.49 36.61 -9.68
CA ALA A 1034 -48.95 37.31 -10.87
C ALA A 1034 -50.25 36.74 -11.42
N ILE A 1035 -50.39 35.40 -11.48
CA ILE A 1035 -51.63 34.72 -11.86
C ILE A 1035 -52.75 35.07 -10.86
N GLY A 1036 -52.46 35.06 -9.56
CA GLY A 1036 -53.41 35.47 -8.52
C GLY A 1036 -53.91 36.91 -8.72
N VAL A 1037 -53.00 37.84 -9.04
CA VAL A 1037 -53.34 39.24 -9.35
C VAL A 1037 -54.16 39.34 -10.64
N LEU A 1038 -53.79 38.61 -11.69
CA LEU A 1038 -54.52 38.56 -12.97
C LEU A 1038 -55.96 38.05 -12.76
N VAL A 1039 -56.14 36.97 -12.00
CA VAL A 1039 -57.47 36.45 -11.65
C VAL A 1039 -58.26 37.48 -10.83
N LEU A 1040 -57.60 38.19 -9.92
CA LEU A 1040 -58.23 39.25 -9.13
C LEU A 1040 -58.66 40.45 -9.98
N VAL A 1041 -57.86 40.84 -10.98
CA VAL A 1041 -58.18 41.91 -11.94
C VAL A 1041 -59.27 41.47 -12.91
N ALA A 1042 -59.18 40.25 -13.46
CA ALA A 1042 -60.17 39.70 -14.39
C ALA A 1042 -61.54 39.45 -13.73
N ARG A 1043 -61.59 39.25 -12.42
CA ARG A 1043 -62.84 39.22 -11.64
C ARG A 1043 -63.38 40.62 -11.30
N ARG A 1044 -62.57 41.66 -11.51
CA ARG A 1044 -62.90 43.05 -11.17
C ARG A 1044 -63.35 43.85 -12.38
N ALA A 1045 -62.80 43.55 -13.55
CA ALA A 1045 -63.41 43.82 -14.85
C ALA A 1045 -64.67 42.96 -14.99
#